data_AF-A0A6C1DVI2-F1
#
_entry.id   AF-A0A6C1DVI2-F1
#
_cell.length_a   1.000
_cell.length_b   1.000
_cell.length_c   1.000
_cell.angle_alpha   90.00
_cell.angle_beta   90.00
_cell.angle_gamma   90.00
#
_symmetry.space_group_name_H-M   'P 1'
#
loop_
_entity.id
_entity.type
_entity.pdbx_description
1 polymer ?
#
loop_
_entity_poly.entity_id
_entity_poly.type
_entity_poly.pdbx_seq_one_letter_code
_entity_poly.pdbx_strand_id
1 'polypeptide(L)'
;MPAGAANADSEDWKEYVSEDIIAQLNKHQLPYSEILDEKIADLATHWHFQYVMAWLSNVCESYTTTTFNTDQYGGSSTKCLWKNIKFDEGVFVTDVFSKIDGKDSNYYNDEVDVDEGSQNLYDRIRLQLLHQLAGNKSGQLKDWNVIVNHHLQNSSAYSDLVTDLPFLELEIARQFDIIYSIIKLIEMKNMIFKNYLANNLHLFTFSEVILDDDNSGGEEMKSLFSLPNVGVLVKKTIHRVKEGSSSQVSQTLNIPIKLQNCTIKESDPDIPDSVELIHLEYSHDIDAYLQSITIDYDVITTNWGSMLEYWSENKSSKAIDEFITNLIPVYAEHRLYSAKLLTHREKERAIAELMTRRKRSSRLVAKEEENKKKDLESEWFEKLDEREQFIRHRNKLVSKDIKKIKDLLWNQLWQLYDQDYRDEKLTRRNELKDRSGSGTPFFETSLGREEDNPLNEIDIGVLDHGPNFQSSIIPVEPPIPGTVGPLQTGDVPELPSDFCITKEELDELANYGIFTPQQEPDNQDSVFQCPGEPELAPMIITEDTETDLFNNRPLICCDHCYRWQHWECQPPKIIELISSTTKSPQHTLSQRDFGVIIMGNSHGNRRSSRRPQSTLEPSTKSSRPTDKRKPLSECSTFICAWCIRDLELELRNIFVPELKIIRAKQRKQQEDRERRKKMKEEKKRLEELAKKRELTESVSPPVFNNAFANMSSSTTPNIAAYEKTNPAINPAPNVNAAHPIITYSQQTGSKTVPQAPQAPQTSQASIQPQQQQQQQQQQQQQQQQQQQQQQQPLHPKEQNFHFQFPPTN
;
A
#
# COMPACT_ATOMS: atom_id res chain seq x y z
N MET A 1 7.77 63.29 16.13
CA MET A 1 9.04 63.70 15.49
C MET A 1 10.18 63.33 16.41
N PRO A 2 10.67 62.09 16.28
CA PRO A 2 12.12 61.84 16.14
C PRO A 2 12.35 60.76 15.05
N ALA A 3 13.25 60.93 14.07
CA ALA A 3 14.71 60.93 14.09
C ALA A 3 15.22 59.62 13.48
N GLY A 4 15.65 59.68 12.21
CA GLY A 4 16.65 58.76 11.65
C GLY A 4 16.13 57.54 10.88
N ALA A 5 15.43 57.75 9.76
CA ALA A 5 15.42 56.77 8.66
C ALA A 5 16.81 56.74 8.00
N ALA A 6 17.81 56.17 8.68
CA ALA A 6 19.17 56.05 8.20
C ALA A 6 19.50 54.57 7.97
N ASN A 7 19.58 54.20 6.69
CA ASN A 7 20.24 53.00 6.16
C ASN A 7 19.54 51.62 6.23
N ALA A 8 18.20 51.55 6.17
CA ALA A 8 17.52 50.29 5.84
C ALA A 8 17.73 49.83 4.38
N ASP A 9 18.30 50.69 3.52
CA ASP A 9 18.57 50.45 2.09
C ASP A 9 20.02 50.01 1.79
N SER A 10 20.80 49.55 2.77
CA SER A 10 22.09 48.92 2.44
C SER A 10 21.84 47.60 1.71
N GLU A 11 22.03 47.59 0.39
CA GLU A 11 21.89 46.40 -0.47
C GLU A 11 22.91 45.30 -0.19
N ASP A 12 23.80 45.48 0.79
CA ASP A 12 24.87 44.57 1.20
C ASP A 12 24.42 43.10 1.38
N TRP A 13 23.21 42.87 1.90
CA TRP A 13 22.71 41.50 2.11
C TRP A 13 22.45 40.76 0.79
N LYS A 14 22.25 41.47 -0.32
CA LYS A 14 22.01 40.88 -1.65
C LYS A 14 23.20 40.08 -2.15
N GLU A 15 24.41 40.38 -1.70
CA GLU A 15 25.63 39.63 -2.07
C GLU A 15 25.61 38.18 -1.56
N TYR A 16 24.80 37.90 -0.53
CA TYR A 16 24.69 36.58 0.09
C TYR A 16 23.54 35.73 -0.47
N VAL A 17 22.74 36.28 -1.40
CA VAL A 17 21.54 35.63 -1.94
C VAL A 17 21.66 35.49 -3.45
N SER A 18 21.11 34.42 -4.03
CA SER A 18 21.17 34.21 -5.49
C SER A 18 20.37 35.27 -6.25
N GLU A 19 20.85 35.64 -7.44
CA GLU A 19 20.18 36.62 -8.32
C GLU A 19 18.73 36.22 -8.64
N ASP A 20 18.46 34.91 -8.77
CA ASP A 20 17.13 34.37 -9.02
C ASP A 20 16.15 34.66 -7.87
N ILE A 21 16.59 34.49 -6.61
CA ILE A 21 15.77 34.78 -5.43
C ILE A 21 15.50 36.29 -5.35
N ILE A 22 16.51 37.11 -5.59
CA ILE A 22 16.38 38.58 -5.59
C ILE A 22 15.38 39.03 -6.67
N ALA A 23 15.50 38.50 -7.89
CA ALA A 23 14.60 38.82 -8.99
C ALA A 23 13.14 38.41 -8.66
N GLN A 24 12.96 37.25 -8.02
CA GLN A 24 11.63 36.79 -7.60
C GLN A 24 11.06 37.59 -6.42
N LEU A 25 11.88 37.98 -5.44
CA LEU A 25 11.46 38.84 -4.33
C LEU A 25 11.03 40.23 -4.84
N ASN A 26 11.76 40.80 -5.80
CA ASN A 26 11.38 42.07 -6.43
C ASN A 26 10.06 41.96 -7.22
N LYS A 27 9.79 40.80 -7.81
CA LYS A 27 8.55 40.52 -8.57
C LYS A 27 7.35 40.28 -7.65
N HIS A 28 7.56 39.53 -6.58
CA HIS A 28 6.57 39.23 -5.55
C HIS A 28 6.72 40.23 -4.42
N GLN A 29 6.34 41.49 -4.67
CA GLN A 29 6.20 42.45 -3.58
C GLN A 29 5.18 41.87 -2.60
N LEU A 30 5.60 41.69 -1.35
CA LEU A 30 4.69 41.34 -0.27
C LEU A 30 3.60 42.41 -0.26
N PRO A 31 2.32 42.03 -0.35
CA PRO A 31 1.23 42.99 -0.26
C PRO A 31 1.37 43.73 1.08
N TYR A 32 1.81 44.98 1.00
CA TYR A 32 1.78 46.00 2.05
C TYR A 32 1.85 45.44 3.49
N SER A 33 3.01 44.89 3.87
CA SER A 33 3.39 44.79 5.30
C SER A 33 3.52 46.18 5.95
N GLU A 34 3.35 47.28 5.22
CA GLU A 34 3.21 48.62 5.78
C GLU A 34 1.83 48.89 6.39
N ILE A 35 0.85 47.99 6.23
CA ILE A 35 -0.35 47.96 7.09
C ILE A 35 -0.08 47.01 8.28
N LEU A 36 1.12 47.10 8.87
CA LEU A 36 1.31 46.70 10.25
C LEU A 36 0.62 47.78 11.08
N ASP A 37 -0.65 47.52 11.43
CA ASP A 37 -1.36 48.24 12.47
C ASP A 37 -0.43 48.36 13.70
N GLU A 38 -0.42 49.47 14.43
CA GLU A 38 0.47 49.69 15.60
C GLU A 38 0.40 48.49 16.58
N LYS A 39 -0.79 47.88 16.66
CA LYS A 39 -1.08 46.66 17.45
C LYS A 39 -0.24 45.44 17.07
N ILE A 40 0.11 45.25 15.79
CA ILE A 40 0.95 44.14 15.34
C ILE A 40 2.40 44.39 15.75
N ALA A 41 2.86 45.63 15.64
CA ALA A 41 4.23 46.00 16.02
C ALA A 41 4.45 45.74 17.52
N ASP A 42 3.49 46.15 18.36
CA ASP A 42 3.52 45.88 19.80
C ASP A 42 3.51 44.37 20.07
N LEU A 43 2.59 43.62 19.46
CA LEU A 43 2.52 42.17 19.64
C LEU A 43 3.80 41.44 19.21
N ALA A 44 4.45 41.89 18.14
CA ALA A 44 5.68 41.28 17.63
C ALA A 44 6.87 41.43 18.59
N THR A 45 6.85 42.41 19.51
CA THR A 45 7.87 42.52 20.57
C THR A 45 7.67 41.50 21.70
N HIS A 46 6.50 40.87 21.79
CA HIS A 46 6.21 39.92 22.87
C HIS A 46 6.84 38.55 22.61
N TRP A 47 7.61 38.05 23.59
CA TRP A 47 8.23 36.72 23.52
C TRP A 47 7.22 35.59 23.28
N HIS A 48 6.08 35.62 23.98
CA HIS A 48 5.05 34.58 23.85
C HIS A 48 4.54 34.46 22.41
N PHE A 49 4.31 35.59 21.73
CA PHE A 49 3.92 35.62 20.33
C PHE A 49 5.00 35.00 19.44
N GLN A 50 6.25 35.45 19.59
CA GLN A 50 7.36 34.96 18.76
C GLN A 50 7.60 33.46 18.95
N TYR A 51 7.49 32.97 20.19
CA TYR A 51 7.62 31.56 20.51
C TYR A 51 6.48 30.73 19.92
N VAL A 52 5.23 31.21 19.98
CA VAL A 52 4.08 30.53 19.39
C VAL A 52 4.28 30.34 17.88
N MET A 53 4.71 31.38 17.17
CA MET A 53 4.99 31.27 15.73
C MET A 53 6.12 30.28 15.45
N ALA A 54 7.22 30.36 16.20
CA ALA A 54 8.37 29.47 16.04
C ALA A 54 7.97 28.00 16.24
N TRP A 55 7.16 27.74 17.27
CA TRP A 55 6.67 26.40 17.57
C TRP A 55 5.74 25.88 16.47
N LEU A 56 4.81 26.71 15.98
CA LEU A 56 3.91 26.33 14.87
C LEU A 56 4.69 26.06 13.58
N SER A 57 5.70 26.87 13.27
CA SER A 57 6.62 26.64 12.15
C SER A 57 7.33 25.29 12.24
N ASN A 58 7.60 24.78 13.43
CA ASN A 58 8.25 23.48 13.62
C ASN A 58 7.30 22.29 13.62
N VAL A 59 6.01 22.48 13.91
CA VAL A 59 5.04 21.39 14.14
C VAL A 59 4.10 21.19 12.94
N CYS A 60 3.76 22.28 12.24
CA CYS A 60 2.90 22.29 11.05
C CYS A 60 3.65 22.00 9.75
N GLU A 61 2.92 21.80 8.64
CA GLU A 61 3.50 21.85 7.29
C GLU A 61 3.86 23.31 6.95
N SER A 62 5.15 23.65 6.91
CA SER A 62 5.69 25.02 6.82
C SER A 62 6.99 25.02 6.02
N TYR A 63 7.54 26.20 5.69
CA TYR A 63 8.86 26.30 5.04
C TYR A 63 9.94 25.52 5.81
N THR A 64 9.96 25.62 7.15
CA THR A 64 10.94 24.92 8.00
C THR A 64 10.83 23.41 7.91
N THR A 65 9.61 22.84 7.89
CA THR A 65 9.41 21.38 7.87
C THR A 65 9.46 20.78 6.46
N THR A 66 9.10 21.53 5.42
CA THR A 66 9.00 21.03 4.04
C THR A 66 10.19 21.36 3.16
N THR A 67 10.73 22.57 3.26
CA THR A 67 11.69 23.11 2.28
C THR A 67 13.09 23.14 2.88
N PHE A 68 13.29 23.83 4.01
CA PHE A 68 14.60 24.03 4.61
C PHE A 68 15.32 22.72 4.99
N ASN A 69 14.62 21.80 5.64
CA ASN A 69 15.23 20.55 6.12
C ASN A 69 15.47 19.50 5.02
N THR A 70 14.72 19.57 3.92
CA THR A 70 14.89 18.63 2.79
C THR A 70 16.24 18.84 2.11
N ASP A 71 16.71 20.09 2.07
CA ASP A 71 17.94 20.48 1.37
C ASP A 71 19.20 20.32 2.24
N GLN A 72 19.12 20.49 3.58
CA GLN A 72 20.28 20.36 4.47
C GLN A 72 20.64 18.91 4.86
N TYR A 73 19.66 18.02 5.00
CA TYR A 73 19.89 16.69 5.60
C TYR A 73 19.71 15.50 4.65
N GLY A 74 19.49 15.74 3.36
CA GLY A 74 19.67 14.74 2.29
C GLY A 74 19.05 13.37 2.56
N GLY A 75 17.72 13.29 2.76
CA GLY A 75 17.02 12.02 2.79
C GLY A 75 15.76 11.98 3.66
N SER A 76 14.60 11.87 2.99
CA SER A 76 13.24 11.78 3.55
C SER A 76 12.69 13.09 4.15
N SER A 77 11.52 13.53 3.68
CA SER A 77 10.84 14.69 4.22
C SER A 77 10.59 14.52 5.72
N THR A 78 11.01 15.51 6.52
CA THR A 78 10.73 15.58 7.95
C THR A 78 9.22 15.47 8.13
N LYS A 79 8.74 14.39 8.76
CA LYS A 79 7.29 14.19 8.93
C LYS A 79 6.77 15.20 9.94
N CYS A 80 6.17 16.31 9.50
CA CYS A 80 5.51 17.25 10.40
C CYS A 80 4.42 16.57 11.24
N LEU A 81 4.21 17.07 12.46
CA LEU A 81 3.22 16.52 13.39
C LEU A 81 1.80 16.82 12.92
N TRP A 82 1.55 18.05 12.44
CA TRP A 82 0.26 18.50 11.95
C TRP A 82 0.26 18.62 10.42
N LYS A 83 0.19 17.47 9.75
CA LYS A 83 0.21 17.39 8.27
C LYS A 83 -0.96 18.06 7.56
N ASN A 84 -2.08 18.25 8.26
CA ASN A 84 -3.27 18.82 7.66
C ASN A 84 -3.29 20.36 7.74
N ILE A 85 -2.35 20.97 8.49
CA ILE A 85 -2.30 22.41 8.72
C ILE A 85 -1.07 22.96 8.01
N LYS A 86 -1.30 23.72 6.93
CA LYS A 86 -0.29 24.51 6.24
C LYS A 86 -0.13 25.84 6.95
N PHE A 87 1.03 26.05 7.56
CA PHE A 87 1.32 27.22 8.39
C PHE A 87 2.28 28.18 7.68
N ASP A 88 1.92 29.46 7.73
CA ASP A 88 2.70 30.60 7.31
C ASP A 88 2.39 31.78 8.22
N GLU A 89 3.42 32.50 8.66
CA GLU A 89 3.30 33.60 9.63
C GLU A 89 2.40 34.73 9.11
N GLY A 90 2.59 35.14 7.85
CA GLY A 90 1.84 36.24 7.26
C GLY A 90 0.37 35.89 7.07
N VAL A 91 0.09 34.65 6.62
CA VAL A 91 -1.28 34.15 6.49
C VAL A 91 -1.96 34.06 7.86
N PHE A 92 -1.27 33.53 8.87
CA PHE A 92 -1.82 33.37 10.21
C PHE A 92 -2.14 34.72 10.85
N VAL A 93 -1.20 35.68 10.80
CA VAL A 93 -1.43 37.04 11.34
C VAL A 93 -2.60 37.70 10.62
N THR A 94 -2.69 37.61 9.29
CA THR A 94 -3.83 38.15 8.52
C THR A 94 -5.16 37.55 9.00
N ASP A 95 -5.19 36.25 9.25
CA ASP A 95 -6.39 35.54 9.70
C ASP A 95 -6.77 35.88 11.15
N VAL A 96 -5.80 36.11 12.04
CA VAL A 96 -6.02 36.63 13.41
C VAL A 96 -6.68 38.01 13.36
N PHE A 97 -6.11 38.96 12.62
CA PHE A 97 -6.62 40.34 12.58
C PHE A 97 -7.93 40.44 11.81
N SER A 98 -8.12 39.67 10.73
CA SER A 98 -9.42 39.61 10.04
C SER A 98 -10.57 39.17 10.95
N LYS A 99 -10.29 38.28 11.92
CA LYS A 99 -11.25 37.83 12.92
C LYS A 99 -11.55 38.90 13.97
N ILE A 100 -10.55 39.69 14.35
CA ILE A 100 -10.69 40.73 15.38
C ILE A 100 -11.38 41.98 14.81
N ASP A 101 -11.01 42.42 13.62
CA ASP A 101 -11.50 43.65 12.98
C ASP A 101 -12.90 43.54 12.34
N GLY A 102 -13.56 42.39 12.43
CA GLY A 102 -14.98 42.22 12.10
C GLY A 102 -15.36 42.40 10.62
N LYS A 103 -14.42 42.19 9.69
CA LYS A 103 -14.71 42.23 8.25
C LYS A 103 -15.41 40.97 7.71
N ASP A 104 -15.40 39.86 8.46
CA ASP A 104 -16.22 38.69 8.17
C ASP A 104 -17.50 38.72 9.03
N SER A 105 -18.67 38.84 8.38
CA SER A 105 -19.97 39.05 9.05
C SER A 105 -20.52 37.86 9.85
N ASN A 106 -19.73 36.81 10.08
CA ASN A 106 -20.06 35.66 10.94
C ASN A 106 -19.48 35.83 12.36
N TYR A 107 -19.44 37.09 12.81
CA TYR A 107 -18.51 37.67 13.76
C TYR A 107 -18.56 37.16 15.22
N TYR A 108 -19.51 36.31 15.64
CA TYR A 108 -19.64 35.94 17.07
C TYR A 108 -20.09 34.51 17.41
N ASN A 109 -20.09 33.56 16.46
CA ASN A 109 -20.52 32.20 16.79
C ASN A 109 -19.38 31.19 16.68
N ASP A 110 -18.65 30.99 17.80
CA ASP A 110 -18.03 29.69 18.13
C ASP A 110 -19.12 28.57 18.24
N GLU A 111 -20.42 28.91 18.08
CA GLU A 111 -21.56 27.98 17.96
C GLU A 111 -21.67 27.27 16.60
N VAL A 112 -21.01 27.75 15.54
CA VAL A 112 -20.99 27.02 14.25
C VAL A 112 -19.86 26.01 14.31
N ASP A 113 -20.18 24.73 14.10
CA ASP A 113 -19.20 23.65 14.04
C ASP A 113 -18.07 24.03 13.06
N VAL A 114 -16.89 24.33 13.61
CA VAL A 114 -15.69 24.59 12.81
C VAL A 114 -15.19 23.25 12.32
N ASP A 115 -15.62 22.88 11.12
CA ASP A 115 -15.13 21.69 10.42
C ASP A 115 -13.66 21.84 10.02
N GLU A 116 -12.98 20.71 9.74
CA GLU A 116 -11.62 20.69 9.17
C GLU A 116 -11.51 21.50 7.85
N GLY A 117 -12.63 21.87 7.23
CA GLY A 117 -12.76 22.71 6.04
C GLY A 117 -12.83 24.23 6.27
N SER A 118 -12.72 24.74 7.50
CA SER A 118 -12.70 26.19 7.74
C SER A 118 -11.53 26.87 7.01
N GLN A 119 -11.77 27.95 6.26
CA GLN A 119 -10.69 28.66 5.55
C GLN A 119 -9.75 29.46 6.46
N ASN A 120 -10.16 29.73 7.70
CA ASN A 120 -9.39 30.55 8.64
C ASN A 120 -8.35 29.70 9.40
N LEU A 121 -7.08 30.04 9.27
CA LEU A 121 -5.96 29.28 9.87
C LEU A 121 -5.92 29.41 11.40
N TYR A 122 -6.39 30.54 11.97
CA TYR A 122 -6.38 30.79 13.40
C TYR A 122 -7.28 29.81 14.16
N ASP A 123 -8.52 29.62 13.68
CA ASP A 123 -9.47 28.69 14.30
C ASP A 123 -9.02 27.22 14.20
N ARG A 124 -8.41 26.84 13.07
CA ARG A 124 -7.85 25.49 12.89
C ARG A 124 -6.75 25.20 13.90
N ILE A 125 -5.87 26.18 14.14
CA ILE A 125 -4.79 26.04 15.12
C ILE A 125 -5.35 26.00 16.54
N ARG A 126 -6.32 26.86 16.89
CA ARG A 126 -7.02 26.78 18.18
C ARG A 126 -7.63 25.39 18.36
N LEU A 127 -8.43 24.90 17.40
CA LEU A 127 -9.09 23.60 17.52
C LEU A 127 -8.08 22.46 17.72
N GLN A 128 -6.99 22.49 16.96
CA GLN A 128 -5.93 21.48 17.07
C GLN A 128 -5.19 21.53 18.41
N LEU A 129 -4.89 22.73 18.93
CA LEU A 129 -4.32 22.90 20.27
C LEU A 129 -5.27 22.36 21.34
N LEU A 130 -6.57 22.63 21.21
CA LEU A 130 -7.60 22.14 22.12
C LEU A 130 -7.65 20.60 22.13
N HIS A 131 -7.62 19.96 20.96
CA HIS A 131 -7.58 18.51 20.84
C HIS A 131 -6.32 17.90 21.48
N GLN A 132 -5.16 18.54 21.31
CA GLN A 132 -3.92 18.08 21.92
C GLN A 132 -3.89 18.27 23.43
N LEU A 133 -4.50 19.34 23.94
CA LEU A 133 -4.63 19.61 25.37
C LEU A 133 -5.59 18.63 26.04
N ALA A 134 -6.76 18.39 25.42
CA ALA A 134 -7.78 17.47 25.91
C ALA A 134 -7.40 15.99 25.76
N GLY A 135 -6.47 15.66 24.85
CA GLY A 135 -6.07 14.29 24.53
C GLY A 135 -7.11 13.50 23.74
N ASN A 136 -8.10 14.16 23.14
CA ASN A 136 -9.13 13.57 22.29
C ASN A 136 -9.54 14.53 21.16
N LYS A 137 -10.16 13.99 20.10
CA LYS A 137 -10.65 14.77 18.94
C LYS A 137 -12.07 15.30 19.10
N SER A 138 -12.71 15.10 20.26
CA SER A 138 -14.12 15.46 20.47
C SER A 138 -14.30 16.90 20.96
N GLY A 139 -13.22 17.58 21.36
CA GLY A 139 -13.29 18.98 21.79
C GLY A 139 -13.73 19.89 20.66
N GLN A 140 -14.67 20.78 20.92
CA GLN A 140 -15.11 21.82 19.99
C GLN A 140 -14.68 23.20 20.51
N LEU A 141 -14.54 24.19 19.63
CA LEU A 141 -14.12 25.54 20.03
C LEU A 141 -15.07 26.19 21.04
N LYS A 142 -16.36 25.84 21.04
CA LYS A 142 -17.32 26.27 22.07
C LYS A 142 -16.92 25.84 23.50
N ASP A 143 -16.18 24.75 23.63
CA ASP A 143 -15.71 24.22 24.92
C ASP A 143 -14.33 24.79 25.32
N TRP A 144 -13.77 25.72 24.52
CA TRP A 144 -12.42 26.26 24.69
C TRP A 144 -12.17 26.75 26.11
N ASN A 145 -12.97 27.72 26.58
CA ASN A 145 -12.80 28.31 27.90
C ASN A 145 -12.87 27.25 29.01
N VAL A 146 -13.80 26.29 28.91
CA VAL A 146 -14.00 25.25 29.93
C VAL A 146 -12.79 24.34 30.01
N ILE A 147 -12.33 23.81 28.88
CA ILE A 147 -11.21 22.87 28.82
C ILE A 147 -9.91 23.59 29.19
N VAL A 148 -9.63 24.76 28.62
CA VAL A 148 -8.40 25.50 28.86
C VAL A 148 -8.30 25.93 30.33
N ASN A 149 -9.35 26.51 30.90
CA ASN A 149 -9.34 26.91 32.32
C ASN A 149 -9.13 25.72 33.26
N HIS A 150 -9.73 24.56 32.97
CA HIS A 150 -9.49 23.35 33.76
C HIS A 150 -8.00 22.96 33.79
N HIS A 151 -7.30 23.07 32.65
CA HIS A 151 -5.88 22.76 32.60
C HIS A 151 -4.99 23.84 33.23
N LEU A 152 -5.36 25.12 33.09
CA LEU A 152 -4.64 26.24 33.71
C LEU A 152 -4.76 26.25 35.23
N GLN A 153 -5.95 25.97 35.78
CA GLN A 153 -6.20 25.87 37.23
C GLN A 153 -5.37 24.77 37.88
N ASN A 154 -5.14 23.67 37.16
CA ASN A 154 -4.33 22.54 37.62
C ASN A 154 -2.81 22.76 37.45
N SER A 155 -2.36 23.95 37.04
CA SER A 155 -0.96 24.31 36.85
C SER A 155 -0.58 25.49 37.75
N SER A 156 0.36 25.29 38.68
CA SER A 156 0.82 26.35 39.57
C SER A 156 1.52 27.51 38.84
N ALA A 157 2.04 27.28 37.63
CA ALA A 157 2.75 28.28 36.85
C ALA A 157 1.84 29.21 36.02
N TYR A 158 0.58 28.81 35.79
CA TYR A 158 -0.32 29.49 34.83
C TYR A 158 -1.71 29.78 35.41
N SER A 159 -1.90 29.65 36.72
CA SER A 159 -3.18 29.90 37.40
C SER A 159 -3.70 31.31 37.14
N ASP A 160 -2.80 32.28 36.96
CA ASP A 160 -3.12 33.70 36.78
C ASP A 160 -3.72 34.00 35.39
N LEU A 161 -3.68 33.03 34.47
CA LEU A 161 -4.24 33.13 33.12
C LEU A 161 -5.72 32.72 33.04
N VAL A 162 -6.29 32.17 34.12
CA VAL A 162 -7.69 31.74 34.18
C VAL A 162 -8.62 32.94 34.03
N THR A 163 -9.61 32.83 33.15
CA THR A 163 -10.56 33.93 32.87
C THR A 163 -11.95 33.40 32.54
N ASP A 164 -12.98 34.10 33.02
CA ASP A 164 -14.38 33.80 32.71
C ASP A 164 -14.84 34.46 31.40
N LEU A 165 -14.08 35.43 30.87
CA LEU A 165 -14.38 36.11 29.62
C LEU A 165 -14.13 35.19 28.41
N PRO A 166 -15.01 35.20 27.38
CA PRO A 166 -14.77 34.47 26.13
C PRO A 166 -13.39 34.78 25.55
N PHE A 167 -12.70 33.76 25.07
CA PHE A 167 -11.31 33.88 24.63
C PHE A 167 -11.09 34.96 23.54
N LEU A 168 -12.00 35.07 22.58
CA LEU A 168 -11.91 36.07 21.50
C LEU A 168 -12.17 37.51 21.97
N GLU A 169 -12.74 37.72 23.15
CA GLU A 169 -12.95 39.06 23.74
C GLU A 169 -11.72 39.57 24.52
N LEU A 170 -10.71 38.72 24.71
CA LEU A 170 -9.48 39.10 25.39
C LEU A 170 -8.59 39.97 24.49
N GLU A 171 -7.72 40.77 25.10
CA GLU A 171 -6.66 41.47 24.37
C GLU A 171 -5.74 40.48 23.63
N ILE A 172 -5.26 40.84 22.45
CA ILE A 172 -4.50 39.93 21.57
C ILE A 172 -3.24 39.39 22.27
N ALA A 173 -2.50 40.25 22.96
CA ALA A 173 -1.33 39.84 23.74
C ALA A 173 -1.73 38.77 24.77
N ARG A 174 -2.86 38.97 25.46
CA ARG A 174 -3.40 38.01 26.43
C ARG A 174 -3.85 36.69 25.80
N GLN A 175 -4.40 36.72 24.59
CA GLN A 175 -4.73 35.51 23.84
C GLN A 175 -3.47 34.69 23.55
N PHE A 176 -2.36 35.34 23.17
CA PHE A 176 -1.08 34.67 22.94
C PHE A 176 -0.40 34.18 24.22
N ASP A 177 -0.57 34.84 25.37
CA ASP A 177 -0.14 34.30 26.67
C ASP A 177 -0.81 32.95 26.96
N ILE A 178 -2.12 32.87 26.72
CA ILE A 178 -2.89 31.64 26.90
C ILE A 178 -2.42 30.57 25.91
N ILE A 179 -2.28 30.90 24.62
CA ILE A 179 -1.80 29.94 23.61
C ILE A 179 -0.39 29.42 23.97
N TYR A 180 0.51 30.31 24.40
CA TYR A 180 1.84 29.94 24.86
C TYR A 180 1.78 28.95 26.03
N SER A 181 0.94 29.23 27.03
CA SER A 181 0.78 28.33 28.18
C SER A 181 0.21 26.96 27.79
N ILE A 182 -0.71 26.91 26.82
CA ILE A 182 -1.24 25.64 26.27
C ILE A 182 -0.12 24.86 25.58
N ILE A 183 0.70 25.52 24.75
CA ILE A 183 1.86 24.90 24.12
C ILE A 183 2.79 24.31 25.19
N LYS A 184 3.14 25.07 26.23
CA LYS A 184 3.98 24.57 27.33
C LYS A 184 3.38 23.36 28.05
N LEU A 185 2.06 23.36 28.28
CA LEU A 185 1.38 22.19 28.84
C LEU A 185 1.45 20.97 27.90
N ILE A 186 1.33 21.18 26.59
CA ILE A 186 1.48 20.13 25.57
C ILE A 186 2.92 19.58 25.60
N GLU A 187 3.94 20.44 25.62
CA GLU A 187 5.35 20.03 25.69
C GLU A 187 5.63 19.16 26.92
N MET A 188 5.04 19.52 28.06
CA MET A 188 5.22 18.80 29.32
C MET A 188 4.44 17.48 29.41
N LYS A 189 3.18 17.45 28.93
CA LYS A 189 2.23 16.35 29.22
C LYS A 189 1.93 15.46 28.02
N ASN A 190 2.02 15.96 26.79
CA ASN A 190 1.54 15.23 25.61
C ASN A 190 2.59 14.24 25.09
N MET A 191 2.29 12.94 25.17
CA MET A 191 3.20 11.87 24.71
C MET A 191 3.42 11.86 23.20
N ILE A 192 2.45 12.29 22.41
CA ILE A 192 2.59 12.36 20.95
C ILE A 192 3.63 13.42 20.60
N PHE A 193 3.54 14.59 21.23
CA PHE A 193 4.53 15.65 21.06
C PHE A 193 5.92 15.21 21.55
N LYS A 194 6.04 14.54 22.71
CA LYS A 194 7.33 14.04 23.20
C LYS A 194 8.00 13.08 22.22
N ASN A 195 7.22 12.17 21.63
CA ASN A 195 7.71 11.26 20.60
C ASN A 195 8.11 12.02 19.33
N TYR A 196 7.37 13.07 18.96
CA TYR A 196 7.71 13.92 17.83
C TYR A 196 9.02 14.69 18.05
N LEU A 197 9.17 15.31 19.22
CA LEU A 197 10.38 16.02 19.64
C LEU A 197 11.60 15.09 19.63
N ALA A 198 11.46 13.86 20.16
CA ALA A 198 12.56 12.90 20.18
C ALA A 198 13.07 12.52 18.78
N ASN A 199 12.19 12.51 17.78
CA ASN A 199 12.53 12.19 16.39
C ASN A 199 12.96 13.41 15.56
N ASN A 200 12.68 14.63 16.02
CA ASN A 200 12.90 15.87 15.27
C ASN A 200 13.52 16.96 16.15
N LEU A 201 14.42 16.56 17.06
CA LEU A 201 15.03 17.46 18.04
C LEU A 201 15.76 18.63 17.35
N HIS A 202 16.33 18.38 16.17
CA HIS A 202 17.03 19.39 15.37
C HIS A 202 16.16 20.60 14.99
N LEU A 203 14.84 20.44 14.90
CA LEU A 203 13.91 21.56 14.65
C LEU A 203 13.80 22.51 15.86
N PHE A 204 13.97 21.98 17.06
CA PHE A 204 13.81 22.71 18.32
C PHE A 204 15.16 23.17 18.91
N THR A 205 16.27 22.80 18.28
CA THR A 205 17.60 23.34 18.57
C THR A 205 17.90 24.50 17.64
N PHE A 206 17.67 25.72 18.12
CA PHE A 206 17.89 26.94 17.36
C PHE A 206 19.37 27.31 17.26
N SER A 207 19.78 27.92 16.14
CA SER A 207 21.14 28.43 15.97
C SER A 207 21.42 29.50 17.03
N GLU A 208 22.53 29.38 17.75
CA GLU A 208 22.89 30.22 18.89
C GLU A 208 24.34 30.71 18.74
N VAL A 209 24.58 31.98 19.02
CA VAL A 209 25.91 32.59 19.16
C VAL A 209 26.05 33.18 20.56
N ILE A 210 27.16 32.87 21.23
CA ILE A 210 27.46 33.36 22.57
C ILE A 210 28.06 34.76 22.45
N LEU A 211 27.51 35.72 23.20
CA LEU A 211 27.90 37.13 23.14
C LEU A 211 28.98 37.51 24.16
N ASP A 212 29.13 36.72 25.23
CA ASP A 212 30.10 37.00 26.29
C ASP A 212 31.50 36.49 25.94
N ASP A 213 32.50 37.35 26.13
CA ASP A 213 33.88 36.93 26.34
C ASP A 213 33.99 36.28 27.73
N ASP A 214 34.72 35.17 27.84
CA ASP A 214 35.00 34.35 29.04
C ASP A 214 35.54 35.12 30.30
N ASN A 215 35.58 36.46 30.27
CA ASN A 215 36.19 37.34 31.27
C ASN A 215 35.21 38.07 32.19
N SER A 216 33.89 37.97 31.97
CA SER A 216 32.90 38.46 32.94
C SER A 216 32.60 37.35 33.94
N GLY A 217 32.98 37.53 35.20
CA GLY A 217 33.02 36.45 36.19
C GLY A 217 31.67 35.77 36.40
N GLY A 218 31.39 34.69 35.65
CA GLY A 218 30.47 33.58 35.92
C GLY A 218 29.01 33.88 36.33
N GLU A 219 28.57 35.13 36.35
CA GLU A 219 27.30 35.54 36.96
C GLU A 219 26.14 35.61 35.95
N GLU A 220 26.41 35.95 34.69
CA GLU A 220 25.41 35.96 33.60
C GLU A 220 26.04 35.38 32.34
N MET A 221 25.29 34.53 31.64
CA MET A 221 25.66 34.06 30.30
C MET A 221 24.65 34.61 29.30
N LYS A 222 25.12 35.39 28.32
CA LYS A 222 24.33 36.00 27.25
C LYS A 222 24.61 35.34 25.93
N SER A 223 23.55 34.92 25.28
CA SER A 223 23.59 34.39 23.92
C SER A 223 22.47 34.97 23.07
N LEU A 224 22.68 34.94 21.76
CA LEU A 224 21.73 35.36 20.76
C LEU A 224 21.31 34.13 19.96
N PHE A 225 20.02 33.87 19.86
CA PHE A 225 19.48 32.76 19.09
C PHE A 225 18.52 33.22 18.01
N SER A 226 18.50 32.48 16.91
CA SER A 226 17.64 32.76 15.75
C SER A 226 16.41 31.86 15.78
N LEU A 227 15.21 32.44 15.76
CA LEU A 227 13.98 31.67 15.66
C LEU A 227 13.68 31.29 14.20
N PRO A 228 12.85 30.26 13.93
CA PRO A 228 12.40 29.95 12.58
C PRO A 228 11.66 31.11 11.89
N ASN A 229 11.15 32.05 12.68
CA ASN A 229 10.42 33.21 12.21
C ASN A 229 11.32 34.11 11.35
N VAL A 230 10.74 34.73 10.31
CA VAL A 230 11.52 35.48 9.31
C VAL A 230 12.21 36.70 9.93
N GLY A 231 13.50 36.58 10.22
CA GLY A 231 14.35 37.66 10.74
C GLY A 231 14.14 37.97 12.23
N VAL A 232 13.78 36.98 13.04
CA VAL A 232 13.59 37.16 14.48
C VAL A 232 14.78 36.61 15.25
N LEU A 233 15.46 37.50 15.97
CA LEU A 233 16.58 37.24 16.85
C LEU A 233 16.17 37.54 18.28
N VAL A 234 16.51 36.63 19.18
CA VAL A 234 16.16 36.74 20.59
C VAL A 234 17.41 36.56 21.42
N LYS A 235 17.56 37.42 22.42
CA LYS A 235 18.64 37.36 23.38
C LYS A 235 18.20 36.52 24.57
N LYS A 236 19.00 35.50 24.89
CA LYS A 236 18.84 34.67 26.08
C LYS A 236 19.84 35.14 27.13
N THR A 237 19.35 35.45 28.32
CA THR A 237 20.18 35.76 29.47
C THR A 237 19.92 34.72 30.55
N ILE A 238 20.96 33.99 30.95
CA ILE A 238 20.89 33.00 32.02
C ILE A 238 21.41 33.67 33.29
N HIS A 239 20.53 33.84 34.28
CA HIS A 239 20.87 34.36 35.60
C HIS A 239 20.99 33.21 36.60
N ARG A 240 21.97 33.29 37.49
CA ARG A 240 22.09 32.39 38.65
C ARG A 240 21.72 33.15 39.92
N VAL A 241 20.66 32.70 40.59
CA VAL A 241 20.19 33.30 41.85
C VAL A 241 21.22 33.01 42.95
N LYS A 242 21.83 34.07 43.50
CA LYS A 242 22.57 33.98 44.77
C LYS A 242 21.56 33.97 45.92
N GLU A 243 21.32 32.81 46.53
CA GLU A 243 20.67 32.80 47.84
C GLU A 243 21.61 33.41 48.90
N GLY A 244 21.08 34.40 49.62
CA GLY A 244 21.47 34.84 50.97
C GLY A 244 22.97 34.87 51.33
N SER A 245 23.48 36.07 51.55
CA SER A 245 24.80 36.42 52.09
C SER A 245 25.17 35.77 53.45
N SER A 246 25.43 34.45 53.49
CA SER A 246 26.06 33.81 54.66
C SER A 246 26.90 32.56 54.39
N SER A 247 26.98 32.05 53.16
CA SER A 247 27.87 30.93 52.83
C SER A 247 28.66 31.21 51.55
N GLN A 248 29.97 31.45 51.71
CA GLN A 248 30.98 31.59 50.65
C GLN A 248 31.21 30.26 49.91
N VAL A 249 30.19 29.71 49.28
CA VAL A 249 30.37 28.62 48.32
C VAL A 249 29.48 28.93 47.15
N SER A 250 30.07 29.40 46.06
CA SER A 250 29.47 29.28 44.73
C SER A 250 28.97 27.84 44.63
N GLN A 251 27.66 27.60 44.61
CA GLN A 251 27.09 26.26 44.53
C GLN A 251 27.42 25.65 43.16
N THR A 252 28.67 25.23 42.96
CA THR A 252 29.04 24.27 41.94
C THR A 252 28.44 22.95 42.38
N LEU A 253 27.38 22.50 41.71
CA LEU A 253 26.80 21.18 41.87
C LEU A 253 27.88 20.14 41.50
N ASN A 254 28.59 19.61 42.50
CA ASN A 254 29.67 18.66 42.32
C ASN A 254 29.12 17.24 42.45
N ILE A 255 28.61 16.69 41.34
CA ILE A 255 28.12 15.31 41.28
C ILE A 255 29.24 14.39 40.77
N PRO A 256 29.63 13.33 41.51
CA PRO A 256 30.57 12.32 41.02
C PRO A 256 30.04 11.60 39.77
N ILE A 257 30.86 11.47 38.71
CA ILE A 257 30.45 10.97 37.37
C ILE A 257 29.97 9.48 37.37
N LYS A 258 30.19 8.71 38.45
CA LYS A 258 29.85 7.28 38.53
C LYS A 258 28.83 7.02 39.64
N LEU A 259 27.53 7.18 39.36
CA LEU A 259 26.44 7.02 40.33
C LEU A 259 25.35 6.03 39.90
N GLN A 260 25.73 4.88 39.35
CA GLN A 260 24.84 3.72 39.45
C GLN A 260 25.18 2.98 40.75
N ASN A 261 24.38 3.21 41.80
CA ASN A 261 24.40 2.49 43.08
C ASN A 261 25.60 2.76 44.00
N CYS A 262 25.85 4.02 44.39
CA CYS A 262 26.78 4.31 45.49
C CYS A 262 26.05 4.25 46.84
N THR A 263 26.30 3.17 47.58
CA THR A 263 25.94 3.06 49.00
C THR A 263 27.17 3.25 49.87
N ILE A 264 27.17 4.22 50.78
CA ILE A 264 28.20 4.35 51.79
C ILE A 264 27.87 3.40 52.93
N LYS A 265 28.86 2.58 53.31
CA LYS A 265 28.77 1.71 54.48
C LYS A 265 29.28 2.47 55.69
N GLU A 266 28.38 2.93 56.55
CA GLU A 266 28.74 3.53 57.84
C GLU A 266 28.62 2.48 58.93
N SER A 267 29.63 2.39 59.79
CA SER A 267 29.63 1.47 60.93
C SER A 267 29.40 2.33 62.16
N ASP A 268 28.31 2.11 62.88
CA ASP A 268 28.01 2.89 64.08
C ASP A 268 29.13 2.67 65.12
N PRO A 269 29.85 3.72 65.55
CA PRO A 269 30.92 3.58 66.54
C PRO A 269 30.44 3.03 67.89
N ASP A 270 29.14 3.15 68.21
CA ASP A 270 28.59 2.72 69.50
C ASP A 270 28.04 1.28 69.49
N ILE A 271 27.89 0.65 68.31
CA ILE A 271 27.35 -0.71 68.17
C ILE A 271 28.26 -1.54 67.24
N PRO A 272 29.18 -2.36 67.78
CA PRO A 272 29.98 -3.26 66.97
C PRO A 272 29.05 -4.29 66.29
N ASP A 273 29.19 -4.44 64.98
CA ASP A 273 28.37 -5.23 64.03
C ASP A 273 27.13 -4.56 63.43
N SER A 274 26.81 -3.31 63.76
CA SER A 274 25.78 -2.58 63.00
C SER A 274 26.40 -1.93 61.76
N VAL A 275 25.80 -2.21 60.61
CA VAL A 275 26.24 -1.70 59.31
C VAL A 275 25.05 -1.01 58.68
N GLU A 276 25.12 0.31 58.58
CA GLU A 276 24.11 1.12 57.90
C GLU A 276 24.59 1.41 56.48
N LEU A 277 23.74 1.12 55.49
CA LEU A 277 24.00 1.37 54.08
C LEU A 277 23.22 2.62 53.67
N ILE A 278 23.91 3.74 53.56
CA ILE A 278 23.31 5.02 53.16
C ILE A 278 23.37 5.13 51.64
N HIS A 279 22.21 5.28 51.00
CA HIS A 279 22.13 5.55 49.57
C HIS A 279 22.34 7.04 49.31
N LEU A 280 23.31 7.41 48.46
CA LEU A 280 23.53 8.80 48.08
C LEU A 280 22.52 9.22 47.01
N GLU A 281 21.46 9.92 47.42
CA GLU A 281 20.44 10.48 46.52
C GLU A 281 20.69 11.99 46.29
N TYR A 282 21.16 12.35 45.10
CA TYR A 282 21.44 13.75 44.73
C TYR A 282 20.24 14.45 44.06
N SER A 283 19.06 13.82 44.00
CA SER A 283 17.87 14.38 43.35
C SER A 283 17.52 15.76 43.88
N HIS A 284 17.57 15.94 45.21
CA HIS A 284 17.26 17.21 45.86
C HIS A 284 18.26 18.31 45.53
N ASP A 285 19.56 17.99 45.51
CA ASP A 285 20.62 18.95 45.16
C ASP A 285 20.56 19.36 43.69
N ILE A 286 20.23 18.40 42.80
CA ILE A 286 19.99 18.66 41.38
C ILE A 286 18.78 19.59 41.21
N ASP A 287 17.67 19.28 41.88
CA ASP A 287 16.44 20.08 41.79
C ASP A 287 16.66 21.50 42.34
N ALA A 288 17.35 21.64 43.48
CA ALA A 288 17.70 22.94 44.05
C ALA A 288 18.63 23.74 43.11
N TYR A 289 19.62 23.07 42.51
CA TYR A 289 20.50 23.70 41.52
C TYR A 289 19.72 24.16 40.28
N LEU A 290 18.82 23.33 39.73
CA LEU A 290 18.00 23.71 38.58
C LEU A 290 17.03 24.85 38.89
N GLN A 291 16.49 24.91 40.11
CA GLN A 291 15.63 26.01 40.58
C GLN A 291 16.39 27.33 40.75
N SER A 292 17.71 27.28 40.98
CA SER A 292 18.55 28.48 41.10
C SER A 292 18.85 29.19 39.76
N ILE A 293 18.52 28.55 38.63
CA ILE A 293 18.77 29.07 37.30
C ILE A 293 17.49 29.69 36.76
N THR A 294 17.52 30.99 36.48
CA THR A 294 16.44 31.70 35.79
C THR A 294 16.90 32.11 34.40
N ILE A 295 16.01 32.00 33.41
CA ILE A 295 16.32 32.28 32.01
C ILE A 295 15.35 33.35 31.52
N ASP A 296 15.91 34.47 31.09
CA ASP A 296 15.17 35.59 30.52
C ASP A 296 15.37 35.66 29.01
N TYR A 297 14.28 35.94 28.29
CA TYR A 297 14.24 36.01 26.83
C TYR A 297 13.79 37.40 26.41
N ASP A 298 14.62 38.07 25.62
CA ASP A 298 14.36 39.43 25.12
C ASP A 298 14.40 39.46 23.59
N VAL A 299 13.31 39.93 22.96
CA VAL A 299 13.15 39.93 21.51
C VAL A 299 13.86 41.15 20.93
N ILE A 300 14.98 40.93 20.24
CA ILE A 300 15.83 42.01 19.70
C ILE A 300 15.31 42.48 18.34
N THR A 301 14.90 41.53 17.49
CA THR A 301 14.41 41.83 16.14
C THR A 301 13.06 41.17 15.94
N THR A 302 12.14 41.86 15.27
CA THR A 302 10.75 41.42 15.09
C THR A 302 10.43 40.98 13.67
N ASN A 303 11.28 41.35 12.71
CA ASN A 303 11.13 41.05 11.29
C ASN A 303 12.47 41.18 10.53
N TRP A 304 12.46 40.75 9.27
CA TRP A 304 13.59 40.88 8.34
C TRP A 304 14.25 42.27 8.31
N GLY A 305 13.46 43.35 8.28
CA GLY A 305 14.00 44.72 8.24
C GLY A 305 14.78 45.05 9.51
N SER A 306 14.19 44.79 10.68
CA SER A 306 14.84 45.00 11.97
C SER A 306 16.09 44.13 12.16
N MET A 307 16.12 42.94 11.55
CA MET A 307 17.31 42.07 11.57
C MET A 307 18.46 42.67 10.76
N LEU A 308 18.17 43.20 9.57
CA LEU A 308 19.19 43.85 8.74
C LEU A 308 19.67 45.16 9.38
N GLU A 309 18.79 45.91 10.03
CA GLU A 309 19.16 47.08 10.82
C GLU A 309 20.10 46.70 11.96
N TYR A 310 19.73 45.70 12.77
CA TYR A 310 20.57 45.16 13.83
C TYR A 310 21.93 44.66 13.32
N TRP A 311 21.95 43.98 12.16
CA TRP A 311 23.19 43.55 11.51
C TRP A 311 24.06 44.74 11.10
N SER A 312 23.47 45.77 10.51
CA SER A 312 24.20 46.97 10.09
C SER A 312 24.84 47.71 11.27
N GLU A 313 24.17 47.74 12.42
CA GLU A 313 24.67 48.35 13.65
C GLU A 313 25.78 47.51 14.31
N ASN A 314 25.70 46.18 14.23
CA ASN A 314 26.59 45.25 14.92
C ASN A 314 27.60 44.55 13.99
N LYS A 315 27.75 45.00 12.74
CA LYS A 315 28.67 44.47 11.73
C LYS A 315 30.15 44.46 12.18
N SER A 316 30.48 45.26 13.19
CA SER A 316 31.82 45.30 13.80
C SER A 316 32.18 44.04 14.59
N SER A 317 31.19 43.28 15.09
CA SER A 317 31.41 42.02 15.78
C SER A 317 31.47 40.86 14.79
N LYS A 318 32.64 40.23 14.65
CA LYS A 318 32.83 39.09 13.74
C LYS A 318 31.86 37.94 14.04
N ALA A 319 31.60 37.68 15.32
CA ALA A 319 30.69 36.60 15.73
C ALA A 319 29.25 36.86 15.27
N ILE A 320 28.77 38.10 15.41
CA ILE A 320 27.42 38.50 14.98
C ILE A 320 27.34 38.56 13.45
N ASP A 321 28.36 39.09 12.79
CA ASP A 321 28.43 39.18 11.33
C ASP A 321 28.39 37.79 10.67
N GLU A 322 29.23 36.85 11.12
CA GLU A 322 29.23 35.47 10.63
C GLU A 322 27.92 34.75 10.96
N PHE A 323 27.35 34.99 12.14
CA PHE A 323 26.07 34.40 12.53
C PHE A 323 24.92 34.86 11.62
N ILE A 324 24.76 36.16 11.41
CA ILE A 324 23.65 36.71 10.61
C ILE A 324 23.84 36.41 9.12
N THR A 325 25.07 36.52 8.59
CA THR A 325 25.32 36.23 7.16
C THR A 325 25.01 34.79 6.78
N ASN A 326 25.18 33.83 7.68
CA ASN A 326 24.75 32.44 7.48
C ASN A 326 23.21 32.27 7.47
N LEU A 327 22.47 33.17 8.13
CA LEU A 327 20.99 33.13 8.20
C LEU A 327 20.31 33.87 7.04
N ILE A 328 20.99 34.86 6.44
CA ILE A 328 20.46 35.69 5.34
C ILE A 328 19.86 34.86 4.18
N PRO A 329 20.57 33.84 3.62
CA PRO A 329 20.02 33.04 2.52
C PRO A 329 18.73 32.32 2.90
N VAL A 330 18.70 31.74 4.10
CA VAL A 330 17.59 30.93 4.63
C VAL A 330 16.33 31.78 4.79
N TYR A 331 16.46 32.94 5.45
CA TYR A 331 15.34 33.84 5.67
C TYR A 331 14.89 34.56 4.39
N ALA A 332 15.79 34.83 3.44
CA ALA A 332 15.42 35.37 2.13
C ALA A 332 14.55 34.39 1.33
N GLU A 333 14.90 33.10 1.35
CA GLU A 333 14.07 32.04 0.77
C GLU A 333 12.73 31.88 1.49
N HIS A 334 12.74 31.87 2.82
CA HIS A 334 11.51 31.80 3.63
C HIS A 334 10.57 32.98 3.32
N ARG A 335 11.13 34.19 3.18
CA ARG A 335 10.37 35.38 2.78
C ARG A 335 9.77 35.23 1.39
N LEU A 336 10.51 34.67 0.43
CA LEU A 336 10.01 34.43 -0.93
C LEU A 336 8.88 33.40 -0.94
N TYR A 337 9.02 32.33 -0.15
CA TYR A 337 7.97 31.33 0.05
C TYR A 337 6.68 32.01 0.56
N SER A 338 6.80 32.80 1.63
CA SER A 338 5.69 33.52 2.24
C SER A 338 5.00 34.48 1.25
N ALA A 339 5.81 35.23 0.48
CA ALA A 339 5.31 36.18 -0.51
C ALA A 339 4.50 35.50 -1.63
N LYS A 340 4.97 34.34 -2.12
CA LYS A 340 4.24 33.56 -3.13
C LYS A 340 2.89 33.06 -2.59
N LEU A 341 2.87 32.57 -1.35
CA LEU A 341 1.67 32.05 -0.72
C LEU A 341 0.62 33.16 -0.50
N LEU A 342 1.03 34.31 0.03
CA LEU A 342 0.15 35.47 0.21
C LEU A 342 -0.41 35.98 -1.13
N THR A 343 0.44 36.10 -2.15
CA THR A 343 0.00 36.51 -3.50
C THR A 343 -1.03 35.54 -4.08
N HIS A 344 -0.88 34.24 -3.83
CA HIS A 344 -1.83 33.22 -4.27
C HIS A 344 -3.17 33.37 -3.56
N ARG A 345 -3.16 33.50 -2.23
CA ARG A 345 -4.36 33.67 -1.40
C ARG A 345 -5.13 34.95 -1.76
N GLU A 346 -4.43 36.05 -2.04
CA GLU A 346 -5.06 37.28 -2.52
C GLU A 346 -5.73 37.11 -3.88
N LYS A 347 -5.09 36.39 -4.81
CA LYS A 347 -5.71 36.06 -6.10
C LYS A 347 -6.96 35.22 -5.92
N GLU A 348 -6.93 34.21 -5.07
CA GLU A 348 -8.10 33.38 -4.76
C GLU A 348 -9.22 34.21 -4.12
N ARG A 349 -8.90 35.08 -3.16
CA ARG A 349 -9.87 36.00 -2.54
C ARG A 349 -10.46 36.96 -3.57
N ALA A 350 -9.63 37.55 -4.44
CA ALA A 350 -10.08 38.44 -5.50
C ALA A 350 -10.98 37.70 -6.52
N ILE A 351 -10.65 36.45 -6.87
CA ILE A 351 -11.49 35.60 -7.71
C ILE A 351 -12.83 35.31 -7.00
N ALA A 352 -12.80 34.91 -5.73
CA ALA A 352 -14.01 34.65 -4.94
C ALA A 352 -14.90 35.90 -4.78
N GLU A 353 -14.31 37.07 -4.57
CA GLU A 353 -15.03 38.34 -4.49
C GLU A 353 -15.60 38.75 -5.86
N LEU A 354 -14.86 38.52 -6.95
CA LEU A 354 -15.35 38.67 -8.32
C LEU A 354 -16.53 37.73 -8.61
N MET A 355 -16.52 36.53 -8.03
CA MET A 355 -17.57 35.51 -8.18
C MET A 355 -18.87 35.88 -7.44
N THR A 356 -18.79 36.72 -6.39
CA THR A 356 -19.94 37.08 -5.54
C THR A 356 -20.56 38.44 -5.87
N ARG A 357 -19.81 39.42 -6.40
CA ARG A 357 -20.30 40.82 -6.53
C ARG A 357 -20.87 41.25 -7.89
N ARG A 358 -20.80 40.46 -8.97
CA ARG A 358 -21.42 40.81 -10.27
C ARG A 358 -22.22 39.65 -10.84
N LYS A 359 -23.32 39.96 -11.56
CA LYS A 359 -23.96 39.00 -12.49
C LYS A 359 -22.85 38.37 -13.31
N ARG A 360 -22.60 37.08 -13.05
CA ARG A 360 -21.45 36.36 -13.60
C ARG A 360 -21.44 36.58 -15.10
N SER A 361 -20.30 36.99 -15.66
CA SER A 361 -20.20 37.12 -17.10
C SER A 361 -20.53 35.75 -17.70
N SER A 362 -21.49 35.68 -18.62
CA SER A 362 -21.95 34.43 -19.23
C SER A 362 -20.77 33.60 -19.78
N ARG A 363 -19.70 34.27 -20.23
CA ARG A 363 -18.47 33.66 -20.71
C ARG A 363 -17.67 32.93 -19.62
N LEU A 364 -17.63 33.45 -18.39
CA LEU A 364 -16.90 32.82 -17.29
C LEU A 364 -17.68 31.62 -16.75
N VAL A 365 -19.00 31.74 -16.62
CA VAL A 365 -19.88 30.60 -16.30
C VAL A 365 -19.76 29.50 -17.35
N ALA A 366 -19.79 29.86 -18.64
CA ALA A 366 -19.62 28.88 -19.72
C ALA A 366 -18.24 28.20 -19.67
N LYS A 367 -17.18 28.91 -19.29
CA LYS A 367 -15.83 28.31 -19.15
C LYS A 367 -15.74 27.38 -17.93
N GLU A 368 -16.39 27.72 -16.83
CA GLU A 368 -16.48 26.85 -15.65
C GLU A 368 -17.32 25.62 -15.91
N GLU A 369 -18.47 25.76 -16.59
CA GLU A 369 -19.29 24.64 -17.04
C GLU A 369 -18.53 23.76 -18.04
N GLU A 370 -17.71 24.35 -18.93
CA GLU A 370 -16.84 23.60 -19.85
C GLU A 370 -15.72 22.87 -19.11
N ASN A 371 -15.09 23.49 -18.10
CA ASN A 371 -14.07 22.83 -17.29
C ASN A 371 -14.69 21.70 -16.45
N LYS A 372 -15.80 21.96 -15.75
CA LYS A 372 -16.54 20.92 -15.02
C LYS A 372 -16.96 19.78 -15.92
N LYS A 373 -17.41 20.08 -17.15
CA LYS A 373 -17.73 19.07 -18.15
C LYS A 373 -16.51 18.20 -18.49
N LYS A 374 -15.33 18.80 -18.69
CA LYS A 374 -14.08 18.06 -18.95
C LYS A 374 -13.63 17.23 -17.76
N ASP A 375 -13.77 17.77 -16.55
CA ASP A 375 -13.41 17.06 -15.33
C ASP A 375 -14.32 15.83 -15.12
N LEU A 376 -15.64 16.00 -15.27
CA LEU A 376 -16.62 14.90 -15.22
C LEU A 376 -16.41 13.87 -16.33
N GLU A 377 -16.08 14.32 -17.56
CA GLU A 377 -15.77 13.44 -18.67
C GLU A 377 -14.49 12.63 -18.40
N SER A 378 -13.46 13.24 -17.82
CA SER A 378 -12.22 12.56 -17.44
C SER A 378 -12.46 11.53 -16.34
N GLU A 379 -13.19 11.92 -15.28
CA GLU A 379 -13.54 11.04 -14.16
C GLU A 379 -14.36 9.83 -14.65
N TRP A 380 -15.29 10.06 -15.57
CA TRP A 380 -16.08 9.00 -16.20
C TRP A 380 -15.21 7.99 -16.96
N PHE A 381 -14.28 8.45 -17.79
CA PHE A 381 -13.37 7.56 -18.53
C PHE A 381 -12.42 6.80 -17.60
N GLU A 382 -11.90 7.46 -16.57
CA GLU A 382 -11.06 6.83 -15.55
C GLU A 382 -11.81 5.71 -14.83
N LYS A 383 -13.05 5.97 -14.39
CA LYS A 383 -13.92 4.96 -13.77
C LYS A 383 -14.18 3.76 -14.69
N LEU A 384 -14.43 3.99 -15.98
CA LEU A 384 -14.62 2.91 -16.96
C LEU A 384 -13.36 2.06 -17.16
N ASP A 385 -12.19 2.71 -17.21
CA ASP A 385 -10.91 2.02 -17.33
C ASP A 385 -10.60 1.19 -16.06
N GLU A 386 -10.82 1.74 -14.88
CA GLU A 386 -10.64 1.02 -13.61
C GLU A 386 -11.59 -0.19 -13.50
N ARG A 387 -12.87 -0.01 -13.87
CA ARG A 387 -13.87 -1.08 -13.94
C ARG A 387 -13.41 -2.21 -14.87
N GLU A 388 -12.91 -1.88 -16.06
CA GLU A 388 -12.43 -2.89 -17.00
C GLU A 388 -11.18 -3.61 -16.47
N GLN A 389 -10.24 -2.88 -15.89
CA GLN A 389 -9.04 -3.45 -15.27
C GLN A 389 -9.41 -4.43 -14.15
N PHE A 390 -10.37 -4.08 -13.29
CA PHE A 390 -10.87 -4.95 -12.24
C PHE A 390 -11.45 -6.25 -12.79
N ILE A 391 -12.35 -6.17 -13.77
CA ILE A 391 -12.99 -7.34 -14.39
C ILE A 391 -11.94 -8.25 -15.05
N ARG A 392 -11.01 -7.66 -15.82
CA ARG A 392 -9.91 -8.41 -16.46
C ARG A 392 -9.02 -9.09 -15.42
N HIS A 393 -8.70 -8.40 -14.32
CA HIS A 393 -7.89 -8.96 -13.23
C HIS A 393 -8.57 -10.15 -12.56
N ARG A 394 -9.84 -10.01 -12.16
CA ARG A 394 -10.66 -11.08 -11.58
C ARG A 394 -10.73 -12.30 -12.50
N ASN A 395 -11.10 -12.11 -13.76
CA ASN A 395 -11.22 -13.19 -14.74
C ASN A 395 -9.89 -13.91 -14.98
N LYS A 396 -8.77 -13.18 -14.97
CA LYS A 396 -7.42 -13.76 -15.10
C LYS A 396 -7.07 -14.67 -13.92
N LEU A 397 -7.39 -14.26 -12.69
CA LEU A 397 -7.17 -15.08 -11.49
C LEU A 397 -8.03 -16.33 -11.50
N VAL A 398 -9.34 -16.18 -11.74
CA VAL A 398 -10.29 -17.28 -11.81
C VAL A 398 -9.90 -18.29 -12.89
N SER A 399 -9.56 -17.83 -14.10
CA SER A 399 -9.14 -18.72 -15.21
C SER A 399 -7.87 -19.51 -14.88
N LYS A 400 -6.93 -18.89 -14.16
CA LYS A 400 -5.68 -19.51 -13.74
C LYS A 400 -5.95 -20.65 -12.75
N ASP A 401 -6.86 -20.45 -11.79
CA ASP A 401 -7.15 -21.47 -10.79
C ASP A 401 -8.10 -22.55 -11.32
N ILE A 402 -9.08 -22.21 -12.17
CA ILE A 402 -9.88 -23.19 -12.93
C ILE A 402 -8.96 -24.14 -13.71
N LYS A 403 -7.93 -23.63 -14.40
CA LYS A 403 -6.99 -24.49 -15.14
C LYS A 403 -6.30 -25.51 -14.22
N LYS A 404 -5.80 -25.08 -13.06
CA LYS A 404 -5.14 -25.97 -12.11
C LYS A 404 -6.12 -26.97 -11.49
N ILE A 405 -7.33 -26.54 -11.14
CA ILE A 405 -8.39 -27.42 -10.63
C ILE A 405 -8.73 -28.48 -11.68
N LYS A 406 -8.88 -28.10 -12.96
CA LYS A 406 -9.07 -29.07 -14.05
C LYS A 406 -7.93 -30.08 -14.12
N ASP A 407 -6.68 -29.65 -14.04
CA ASP A 407 -5.51 -30.55 -14.06
C ASP A 407 -5.53 -31.53 -12.87
N LEU A 408 -5.91 -31.07 -11.68
CA LEU A 408 -6.03 -31.90 -10.47
C LEU A 408 -7.18 -32.90 -10.57
N LEU A 409 -8.38 -32.45 -10.95
CA LEU A 409 -9.55 -33.30 -11.18
C LEU A 409 -9.25 -34.35 -12.24
N TRP A 410 -8.57 -33.96 -13.33
CA TRP A 410 -8.20 -34.86 -14.41
C TRP A 410 -7.28 -35.99 -13.92
N ASN A 411 -6.25 -35.65 -13.14
CA ASN A 411 -5.37 -36.65 -12.55
C ASN A 411 -6.13 -37.58 -11.59
N GLN A 412 -7.05 -37.04 -10.79
CA GLN A 412 -7.87 -37.83 -9.88
C GLN A 412 -8.83 -38.76 -10.62
N LEU A 413 -9.48 -38.31 -11.69
CA LEU A 413 -10.33 -39.16 -12.54
C LEU A 413 -9.55 -40.34 -13.13
N TRP A 414 -8.33 -40.10 -13.64
CA TRP A 414 -7.46 -41.18 -14.13
C TRP A 414 -7.05 -42.16 -13.03
N GLN A 415 -6.76 -41.68 -11.81
CA GLN A 415 -6.43 -42.55 -10.68
C GLN A 415 -7.60 -43.44 -10.28
N LEU A 416 -8.82 -42.88 -10.19
CA LEU A 416 -10.04 -43.64 -9.88
C LEU A 416 -10.33 -44.67 -10.97
N TYR A 417 -10.18 -44.28 -12.24
CA TYR A 417 -10.29 -45.20 -13.37
C TYR A 417 -9.27 -46.34 -13.29
N ASP A 418 -7.99 -46.03 -13.07
CA ASP A 418 -6.92 -47.03 -12.98
C ASP A 418 -7.11 -48.00 -11.81
N GLN A 419 -7.67 -47.52 -10.70
CA GLN A 419 -8.01 -48.35 -9.54
C GLN A 419 -9.13 -49.33 -9.91
N ASP A 420 -10.24 -48.83 -10.43
CA ASP A 420 -11.36 -49.68 -10.85
C ASP A 420 -10.95 -50.64 -11.98
N TYR A 421 -10.08 -50.22 -12.90
CA TYR A 421 -9.54 -51.08 -13.94
C TYR A 421 -8.68 -52.22 -13.38
N ARG A 422 -7.91 -51.98 -12.32
CA ARG A 422 -7.15 -53.03 -11.64
C ARG A 422 -8.07 -54.01 -10.91
N ASP A 423 -9.09 -53.49 -10.24
CA ASP A 423 -10.04 -54.28 -9.47
C ASP A 423 -10.90 -55.14 -10.39
N GLU A 424 -11.48 -54.57 -11.46
CA GLU A 424 -12.24 -55.30 -12.48
C GLU A 424 -11.38 -56.38 -13.15
N LYS A 425 -10.11 -56.08 -13.44
CA LYS A 425 -9.16 -57.07 -13.99
C LYS A 425 -8.86 -58.21 -13.00
N LEU A 426 -8.83 -57.94 -11.69
CA LEU A 426 -8.64 -58.95 -10.65
C LEU A 426 -9.90 -59.80 -10.46
N THR A 427 -11.07 -59.17 -10.43
CA THR A 427 -12.38 -59.84 -10.31
C THR A 427 -12.57 -60.85 -11.45
N ARG A 428 -12.41 -60.43 -12.70
CA ARG A 428 -12.54 -61.34 -13.86
C ARG A 428 -11.50 -62.46 -13.85
N ARG A 429 -10.28 -62.20 -13.36
CA ARG A 429 -9.25 -63.25 -13.21
C ARG A 429 -9.64 -64.30 -12.16
N ASN A 430 -10.28 -63.89 -11.07
CA ASN A 430 -10.71 -64.79 -10.00
C ASN A 430 -11.95 -65.60 -10.43
N GLU A 431 -12.92 -64.98 -11.10
CA GLU A 431 -14.10 -65.66 -11.66
C GLU A 431 -13.76 -66.75 -12.68
N LEU A 432 -12.70 -66.54 -13.48
CA LEU A 432 -12.20 -67.53 -14.44
C LEU A 432 -11.48 -68.71 -13.77
N LYS A 433 -10.82 -68.49 -12.62
CA LYS A 433 -10.18 -69.54 -11.83
C LYS A 433 -11.19 -70.47 -11.16
N ASP A 434 -12.33 -69.93 -10.72
CA ASP A 434 -13.38 -70.74 -10.07
C ASP A 434 -14.20 -71.57 -11.07
N ARG A 435 -14.18 -71.22 -12.36
CA ARG A 435 -14.85 -71.98 -13.43
C ARG A 435 -13.96 -73.00 -14.16
N SER A 436 -12.63 -72.92 -14.06
CA SER A 436 -11.72 -73.74 -14.88
C SER A 436 -10.56 -74.30 -14.05
N GLY A 437 -10.71 -75.54 -13.55
CA GLY A 437 -9.64 -76.31 -12.90
C GLY A 437 -8.51 -76.79 -13.85
N SER A 438 -8.16 -76.00 -14.87
CA SER A 438 -7.12 -76.30 -15.86
C SER A 438 -6.16 -75.12 -15.93
N GLY A 439 -4.95 -75.31 -15.40
CA GLY A 439 -3.90 -74.30 -15.29
C GLY A 439 -3.22 -73.93 -16.61
N THR A 440 -3.98 -73.57 -17.65
CA THR A 440 -3.43 -72.90 -18.83
C THR A 440 -3.58 -71.39 -18.69
N PRO A 441 -2.47 -70.61 -18.67
CA PRO A 441 -2.56 -69.15 -18.66
C PRO A 441 -3.18 -68.70 -19.98
N PHE A 442 -4.38 -68.16 -19.91
CA PHE A 442 -5.10 -67.65 -21.06
C PHE A 442 -4.32 -66.48 -21.69
N PHE A 443 -3.89 -66.67 -22.93
CA PHE A 443 -3.37 -65.62 -23.81
C PHE A 443 -4.51 -64.64 -24.08
N GLU A 444 -4.31 -63.38 -23.67
CA GLU A 444 -5.05 -62.17 -24.04
C GLU A 444 -6.39 -62.39 -24.76
N THR A 445 -7.47 -62.26 -23.99
CA THR A 445 -8.84 -62.14 -24.51
C THR A 445 -8.88 -60.92 -25.40
N SER A 446 -8.94 -61.18 -26.69
CA SER A 446 -9.54 -60.34 -27.72
C SER A 446 -9.36 -58.85 -27.50
N LEU A 447 -8.21 -58.31 -27.89
CA LEU A 447 -8.15 -56.92 -28.35
C LEU A 447 -9.29 -56.76 -29.36
N GLY A 448 -10.31 -55.97 -29.00
CA GLY A 448 -11.60 -55.87 -29.69
C GLY A 448 -11.50 -56.06 -31.20
N ARG A 449 -12.11 -57.15 -31.69
CA ARG A 449 -12.11 -57.56 -33.10
C ARG A 449 -13.07 -56.74 -33.98
N GLU A 450 -13.67 -55.70 -33.42
CA GLU A 450 -14.55 -54.77 -34.12
C GLU A 450 -13.74 -53.52 -34.46
N GLU A 451 -13.69 -53.17 -35.76
CA GLU A 451 -12.91 -52.03 -36.27
C GLU A 451 -13.36 -50.68 -35.69
N ASP A 452 -14.56 -50.61 -35.11
CA ASP A 452 -15.18 -49.35 -34.65
C ASP A 452 -15.03 -49.04 -33.15
N ASN A 453 -14.57 -49.98 -32.31
CA ASN A 453 -14.39 -49.70 -30.87
C ASN A 453 -13.03 -50.21 -30.32
N PRO A 454 -12.08 -49.32 -30.00
CA PRO A 454 -10.77 -49.70 -29.50
C PRO A 454 -10.74 -50.08 -28.01
N LEU A 455 -11.87 -49.95 -27.28
CA LEU A 455 -11.98 -50.24 -25.85
C LEU A 455 -12.13 -51.75 -25.59
N ASN A 456 -11.49 -52.25 -24.54
CA ASN A 456 -11.62 -53.64 -24.12
C ASN A 456 -12.86 -53.82 -23.21
N GLU A 457 -13.31 -55.06 -23.01
CA GLU A 457 -14.47 -55.36 -22.15
C GLU A 457 -14.27 -54.93 -20.68
N ILE A 458 -13.02 -54.87 -20.21
CA ILE A 458 -12.67 -54.33 -18.88
C ILE A 458 -12.83 -52.81 -18.86
N ASP A 459 -12.43 -52.11 -19.93
CA ASP A 459 -12.61 -50.66 -20.04
C ASP A 459 -14.11 -50.30 -20.02
N ILE A 460 -14.94 -51.04 -20.76
CA ILE A 460 -16.40 -50.86 -20.76
C ILE A 460 -17.00 -51.16 -19.38
N GLY A 461 -16.56 -52.24 -18.72
CA GLY A 461 -17.01 -52.59 -17.37
C GLY A 461 -16.75 -51.49 -16.34
N VAL A 462 -15.57 -50.87 -16.38
CA VAL A 462 -15.22 -49.74 -15.50
C VAL A 462 -15.99 -48.47 -15.86
N LEU A 463 -16.13 -48.17 -17.16
CA LEU A 463 -16.86 -46.98 -17.60
C LEU A 463 -18.34 -47.06 -17.24
N ASP A 464 -18.97 -48.23 -17.27
CA ASP A 464 -20.40 -48.35 -16.99
C ASP A 464 -20.71 -48.60 -15.51
N HIS A 465 -19.87 -49.37 -14.81
CA HIS A 465 -20.16 -49.88 -13.45
C HIS A 465 -19.04 -49.69 -12.43
N GLY A 466 -17.95 -48.98 -12.79
CA GLY A 466 -16.82 -48.72 -11.89
C GLY A 466 -17.25 -47.95 -10.64
N PRO A 467 -17.14 -48.53 -9.43
CA PRO A 467 -17.70 -47.93 -8.22
C PRO A 467 -17.02 -46.62 -7.83
N ASN A 468 -15.71 -46.48 -8.09
CA ASN A 468 -14.97 -45.26 -7.75
C ASN A 468 -15.01 -44.25 -8.89
N PHE A 469 -14.91 -44.70 -10.14
CA PHE A 469 -14.95 -43.84 -11.33
C PHE A 469 -16.32 -43.19 -11.51
N GLN A 470 -17.43 -43.91 -11.32
CA GLN A 470 -18.78 -43.33 -11.46
C GLN A 470 -19.16 -42.38 -10.31
N SER A 471 -18.54 -42.53 -9.15
CA SER A 471 -18.74 -41.59 -8.05
C SER A 471 -18.19 -40.20 -8.40
N SER A 472 -18.96 -39.14 -8.15
CA SER A 472 -18.47 -37.77 -8.33
C SER A 472 -17.37 -37.47 -7.32
N ILE A 473 -16.32 -36.79 -7.77
CA ILE A 473 -15.19 -36.40 -6.92
C ILE A 473 -15.69 -35.51 -5.78
N ILE A 474 -16.67 -34.65 -6.06
CA ILE A 474 -17.30 -33.76 -5.08
C ILE A 474 -18.80 -34.09 -5.01
N PRO A 475 -19.26 -34.83 -3.98
CA PRO A 475 -20.64 -35.28 -3.89
C PRO A 475 -21.57 -34.13 -3.52
N VAL A 476 -22.17 -33.49 -4.53
CA VAL A 476 -23.08 -32.36 -4.37
C VAL A 476 -24.25 -32.49 -5.34
N GLU A 477 -25.46 -32.34 -4.80
CA GLU A 477 -26.69 -32.37 -5.57
C GLU A 477 -26.78 -31.17 -6.52
N PRO A 478 -27.33 -31.36 -7.74
CA PRO A 478 -27.53 -30.26 -8.67
C PRO A 478 -28.57 -29.28 -8.17
N PRO A 479 -28.38 -27.98 -8.44
CA PRO A 479 -29.44 -27.02 -8.21
C PRO A 479 -30.66 -27.45 -9.03
N ILE A 480 -31.86 -27.40 -8.43
CA ILE A 480 -33.09 -27.88 -9.06
C ILE A 480 -33.34 -27.11 -10.38
N PRO A 481 -33.45 -27.80 -11.53
CA PRO A 481 -33.73 -27.16 -12.81
C PRO A 481 -35.21 -26.74 -12.85
N GLY A 482 -35.45 -25.47 -12.56
CA GLY A 482 -36.77 -24.84 -12.47
C GLY A 482 -36.72 -23.42 -11.89
N THR A 483 -35.58 -23.06 -11.31
CA THR A 483 -35.31 -21.78 -10.65
C THR A 483 -34.20 -20.98 -11.35
N VAL A 484 -34.03 -21.18 -12.67
CA VAL A 484 -33.43 -20.17 -13.54
C VAL A 484 -34.56 -19.23 -13.96
N GLY A 485 -34.99 -18.35 -13.05
CA GLY A 485 -35.64 -17.11 -13.46
C GLY A 485 -34.69 -16.30 -14.35
N PRO A 486 -35.15 -15.22 -15.00
CA PRO A 486 -34.47 -14.55 -16.12
C PRO A 486 -33.10 -13.90 -15.79
N LEU A 487 -32.51 -14.17 -14.64
CA LEU A 487 -31.15 -13.81 -14.29
C LEU A 487 -30.21 -14.89 -14.82
N GLN A 488 -29.78 -14.73 -16.07
CA GLN A 488 -28.54 -15.39 -16.48
C GLN A 488 -27.46 -14.82 -15.54
N THR A 489 -26.63 -15.66 -14.95
CA THR A 489 -25.53 -15.22 -14.05
C THR A 489 -24.51 -14.28 -14.72
N GLY A 490 -24.71 -13.92 -16.00
CA GLY A 490 -24.01 -12.83 -16.68
C GLY A 490 -24.57 -11.42 -16.40
N ASP A 491 -25.76 -11.29 -15.82
CA ASP A 491 -26.47 -10.00 -15.67
C ASP A 491 -26.19 -9.30 -14.32
N VAL A 492 -25.60 -10.01 -13.34
CA VAL A 492 -25.22 -9.46 -12.03
C VAL A 492 -23.71 -9.66 -11.84
N PRO A 493 -22.88 -8.65 -12.18
CA PRO A 493 -21.44 -8.81 -12.25
C PRO A 493 -20.74 -8.84 -10.87
N GLU A 494 -21.50 -8.72 -9.76
CA GLU A 494 -21.04 -8.62 -8.37
C GLU A 494 -19.79 -7.73 -8.26
N LEU A 495 -19.96 -6.49 -8.73
CA LEU A 495 -18.94 -5.44 -8.66
C LEU A 495 -19.11 -4.65 -7.36
N PRO A 496 -17.99 -4.25 -6.71
CA PRO A 496 -18.01 -3.24 -5.67
C PRO A 496 -18.69 -1.97 -6.16
N SER A 497 -19.38 -1.28 -5.25
CA SER A 497 -20.18 -0.10 -5.58
C SER A 497 -19.38 1.01 -6.26
N ASP A 498 -18.09 1.15 -5.95
CA ASP A 498 -17.18 2.11 -6.57
C ASP A 498 -16.98 1.86 -8.09
N PHE A 499 -17.17 0.63 -8.57
CA PHE A 499 -17.05 0.26 -9.99
C PHE A 499 -18.40 0.10 -10.70
N CYS A 500 -19.52 0.20 -9.96
CA CYS A 500 -20.86 0.11 -10.54
C CYS A 500 -21.23 1.43 -11.21
N ILE A 501 -21.84 1.36 -12.39
CA ILE A 501 -22.45 2.50 -13.06
C ILE A 501 -23.84 2.71 -12.47
N THR A 502 -24.08 3.88 -11.87
CA THR A 502 -25.38 4.20 -11.26
C THR A 502 -26.26 5.01 -12.21
N LYS A 503 -27.57 4.99 -11.96
CA LYS A 503 -28.52 5.83 -12.72
C LYS A 503 -28.27 7.33 -12.47
N GLU A 504 -27.93 7.69 -11.25
CA GLU A 504 -27.62 9.07 -10.84
C GLU A 504 -26.44 9.63 -11.64
N GLU A 505 -25.38 8.83 -11.83
CA GLU A 505 -24.21 9.21 -12.64
C GLU A 505 -24.57 9.38 -14.12
N LEU A 506 -25.36 8.47 -14.69
CA LEU A 506 -25.82 8.60 -16.08
C LEU A 506 -26.69 9.84 -16.28
N ASP A 507 -27.57 10.15 -15.32
CA ASP A 507 -28.41 11.35 -15.35
C ASP A 507 -27.56 12.63 -15.21
N GLU A 508 -26.51 12.64 -14.37
CA GLU A 508 -25.56 13.75 -14.23
C GLU A 508 -24.76 13.98 -15.53
N LEU A 509 -24.19 12.93 -16.11
CA LEU A 509 -23.45 13.01 -17.39
C LEU A 509 -24.35 13.49 -18.53
N ALA A 510 -25.61 13.04 -18.56
CA ALA A 510 -26.61 13.50 -19.53
C ALA A 510 -26.92 14.99 -19.36
N ASN A 511 -27.01 15.50 -18.12
CA ASN A 511 -27.24 16.92 -17.85
C ASN A 511 -26.11 17.81 -18.38
N TYR A 512 -24.86 17.33 -18.39
CA TYR A 512 -23.71 18.03 -18.99
C TYR A 512 -23.51 17.76 -20.49
N GLY A 513 -24.38 16.96 -21.11
CA GLY A 513 -24.30 16.57 -22.52
C GLY A 513 -23.00 15.83 -22.85
N ILE A 514 -22.52 15.00 -21.93
CA ILE A 514 -21.39 14.08 -22.14
C ILE A 514 -21.93 12.81 -22.80
N PHE A 515 -21.22 12.30 -23.80
CA PHE A 515 -21.69 11.14 -24.57
C PHE A 515 -21.40 9.84 -23.81
N THR A 516 -22.45 9.21 -23.28
CA THR A 516 -22.40 7.87 -22.70
C THR A 516 -22.92 6.85 -23.73
N PRO A 517 -22.08 5.99 -24.32
CA PRO A 517 -22.51 5.05 -25.35
C PRO A 517 -23.44 3.96 -24.77
N GLN A 518 -24.77 4.07 -24.95
CA GLN A 518 -25.79 3.04 -24.64
C GLN A 518 -25.52 2.18 -23.37
N GLN A 519 -25.02 2.79 -22.30
CA GLN A 519 -24.79 2.08 -21.05
C GLN A 519 -26.07 2.10 -20.22
N GLU A 520 -26.51 0.91 -19.81
CA GLU A 520 -27.57 0.74 -18.82
C GLU A 520 -26.95 0.70 -17.42
N PRO A 521 -27.66 1.15 -16.38
CA PRO A 521 -27.18 1.06 -15.00
C PRO A 521 -26.92 -0.41 -14.63
N ASP A 522 -25.82 -0.66 -13.91
CA ASP A 522 -25.47 -2.01 -13.49
C ASP A 522 -26.49 -2.54 -12.46
N ASN A 523 -26.89 -3.81 -12.57
CA ASN A 523 -27.69 -4.45 -11.53
C ASN A 523 -26.83 -4.69 -10.28
N GLN A 524 -27.24 -4.08 -9.16
CA GLN A 524 -26.55 -4.15 -7.87
C GLN A 524 -27.10 -5.24 -6.93
N ASP A 525 -28.08 -6.02 -7.37
CA ASP A 525 -28.62 -7.15 -6.61
C ASP A 525 -27.52 -8.16 -6.24
N SER A 526 -27.68 -8.87 -5.12
CA SER A 526 -26.80 -9.99 -4.75
C SER A 526 -27.59 -11.28 -4.65
N VAL A 527 -27.18 -12.32 -5.38
CA VAL A 527 -27.96 -13.58 -5.47
C VAL A 527 -27.42 -14.64 -4.51
N PHE A 528 -28.29 -15.13 -3.62
CA PHE A 528 -28.03 -16.20 -2.68
C PHE A 528 -28.60 -17.55 -3.14
N GLN A 529 -27.75 -18.59 -3.17
CA GLN A 529 -28.18 -19.98 -3.37
C GLN A 529 -27.12 -20.96 -2.87
N CYS A 530 -27.49 -21.85 -1.93
CA CYS A 530 -26.54 -22.64 -1.15
C CYS A 530 -26.62 -24.15 -1.44
N PRO A 531 -25.49 -24.89 -1.53
CA PRO A 531 -25.49 -26.35 -1.67
C PRO A 531 -26.11 -27.12 -0.49
N GLY A 532 -26.11 -26.54 0.71
CA GLY A 532 -26.69 -27.17 1.91
C GLY A 532 -28.22 -27.09 1.96
N GLU A 533 -28.82 -26.25 1.12
CA GLU A 533 -30.26 -26.04 1.01
C GLU A 533 -30.66 -26.08 -0.48
N PRO A 534 -30.46 -27.22 -1.17
CA PRO A 534 -30.62 -27.33 -2.63
C PRO A 534 -32.07 -27.12 -3.11
N GLU A 535 -33.04 -27.30 -2.20
CA GLU A 535 -34.47 -27.09 -2.44
C GLU A 535 -34.87 -25.61 -2.46
N LEU A 536 -34.02 -24.70 -1.94
CA LEU A 536 -34.30 -23.26 -1.95
C LEU A 536 -34.09 -22.67 -3.35
N ALA A 537 -35.07 -21.87 -3.79
CA ALA A 537 -34.93 -21.03 -4.95
C ALA A 537 -33.87 -19.93 -4.72
N PRO A 538 -33.18 -19.45 -5.77
CA PRO A 538 -32.30 -18.30 -5.66
C PRO A 538 -33.05 -17.10 -5.09
N MET A 539 -32.49 -16.49 -4.06
CA MET A 539 -33.05 -15.31 -3.41
C MET A 539 -32.13 -14.12 -3.64
N ILE A 540 -32.70 -12.92 -3.75
CA ILE A 540 -31.92 -11.68 -3.75
C ILE A 540 -31.71 -11.26 -2.29
N ILE A 541 -30.47 -10.97 -1.92
CA ILE A 541 -30.11 -10.42 -0.62
C ILE A 541 -30.43 -8.93 -0.66
N THR A 542 -31.50 -8.52 0.02
CA THR A 542 -31.85 -7.11 0.24
C THR A 542 -31.65 -6.73 1.71
N GLU A 543 -31.38 -5.46 2.02
CA GLU A 543 -31.23 -5.02 3.42
C GLU A 543 -32.51 -5.19 4.24
N ASP A 544 -33.68 -5.09 3.59
CA ASP A 544 -34.99 -5.21 4.22
C ASP A 544 -35.45 -6.66 4.41
N THR A 545 -34.73 -7.63 3.84
CA THR A 545 -35.02 -9.06 4.08
C THR A 545 -34.47 -9.48 5.44
N GLU A 546 -35.29 -9.33 6.47
CA GLU A 546 -35.11 -9.94 7.80
C GLU A 546 -35.25 -11.47 7.72
N THR A 547 -34.29 -12.13 7.07
CA THR A 547 -34.24 -13.59 7.00
C THR A 547 -33.03 -14.11 7.77
N ASP A 548 -33.28 -14.98 8.75
CA ASP A 548 -32.28 -15.75 9.50
C ASP A 548 -31.39 -16.66 8.61
N LEU A 549 -31.75 -16.78 7.32
CA LEU A 549 -31.04 -17.57 6.33
C LEU A 549 -29.62 -17.05 6.10
N PHE A 550 -29.37 -15.74 6.02
CA PHE A 550 -28.04 -15.19 5.76
C PHE A 550 -27.52 -14.22 6.82
N ASN A 551 -28.37 -13.75 7.74
CA ASN A 551 -27.95 -12.93 8.87
C ASN A 551 -27.16 -13.75 9.90
N ASN A 552 -26.09 -13.18 10.44
CA ASN A 552 -25.20 -13.76 11.45
C ASN A 552 -24.54 -15.10 11.06
N ARG A 553 -24.57 -15.47 9.78
CA ARG A 553 -23.89 -16.66 9.23
C ARG A 553 -22.72 -16.26 8.33
N PRO A 554 -21.65 -17.05 8.26
CA PRO A 554 -20.54 -16.79 7.36
C PRO A 554 -20.94 -17.08 5.91
N LEU A 555 -20.88 -16.05 5.07
CA LEU A 555 -21.22 -16.10 3.65
C LEU A 555 -19.97 -15.98 2.79
N ILE A 556 -19.93 -16.78 1.73
CA ILE A 556 -18.91 -16.72 0.68
C ILE A 556 -19.60 -16.64 -0.67
N CYS A 557 -19.02 -15.95 -1.63
CA CYS A 557 -19.54 -15.89 -3.00
C CYS A 557 -18.49 -16.44 -3.97
N CYS A 558 -18.97 -17.18 -4.95
CA CYS A 558 -18.17 -17.81 -5.99
C CYS A 558 -17.66 -16.78 -6.99
N ASP A 559 -16.36 -16.72 -7.21
CA ASP A 559 -15.75 -15.79 -8.17
C ASP A 559 -15.98 -16.21 -9.63
N HIS A 560 -16.52 -17.41 -9.87
CA HIS A 560 -16.86 -17.90 -11.21
C HIS A 560 -18.33 -17.69 -11.59
N CYS A 561 -19.28 -17.95 -10.68
CA CYS A 561 -20.72 -17.86 -10.96
C CYS A 561 -21.44 -16.74 -10.20
N TYR A 562 -20.72 -15.98 -9.37
CA TYR A 562 -21.20 -14.80 -8.63
C TYR A 562 -22.35 -15.08 -7.64
N ARG A 563 -22.56 -16.34 -7.24
CA ARG A 563 -23.58 -16.72 -6.25
C ARG A 563 -23.01 -16.72 -4.83
N TRP A 564 -23.76 -16.12 -3.91
CA TRP A 564 -23.53 -16.18 -2.47
C TRP A 564 -24.07 -17.48 -1.87
N GLN A 565 -23.28 -18.06 -0.97
CA GLN A 565 -23.52 -19.37 -0.35
C GLN A 565 -23.04 -19.33 1.10
N HIS A 566 -23.54 -20.23 1.94
CA HIS A 566 -22.94 -20.41 3.26
C HIS A 566 -21.56 -21.04 3.13
N TRP A 567 -20.61 -20.51 3.89
CA TRP A 567 -19.27 -21.08 4.02
C TRP A 567 -19.32 -22.50 4.59
N GLU A 568 -20.17 -22.70 5.62
CA GLU A 568 -20.29 -23.97 6.35
C GLU A 568 -20.88 -25.11 5.49
N CYS A 569 -21.64 -24.77 4.45
CA CYS A 569 -22.23 -25.75 3.54
C CYS A 569 -21.30 -26.18 2.41
N GLN A 570 -20.05 -25.68 2.37
CA GLN A 570 -19.08 -26.09 1.35
C GLN A 570 -18.40 -27.41 1.74
N PRO A 571 -18.41 -28.42 0.86
CA PRO A 571 -17.66 -29.65 1.08
C PRO A 571 -16.17 -29.39 1.38
N PRO A 572 -15.58 -29.99 2.44
CA PRO A 572 -14.18 -29.79 2.80
C PRO A 572 -13.19 -30.09 1.67
N LYS A 573 -13.53 -31.05 0.80
CA LYS A 573 -12.73 -31.46 -0.35
C LYS A 573 -12.51 -30.34 -1.38
N ILE A 574 -13.41 -29.34 -1.44
CA ILE A 574 -13.24 -28.15 -2.28
C ILE A 574 -12.10 -27.29 -1.74
N ILE A 575 -12.08 -27.07 -0.42
CA ILE A 575 -11.04 -26.27 0.24
C ILE A 575 -9.68 -26.95 0.05
N GLU A 576 -9.62 -28.28 0.15
CA GLU A 576 -8.41 -29.06 -0.14
C GLU A 576 -7.94 -28.87 -1.59
N LEU A 577 -8.85 -29.03 -2.57
CA LEU A 577 -8.55 -28.83 -3.98
C LEU A 577 -8.05 -27.40 -4.25
N ILE A 578 -8.73 -26.37 -3.76
CA ILE A 578 -8.31 -24.98 -3.95
C ILE A 578 -6.96 -24.73 -3.26
N SER A 579 -6.76 -25.24 -2.04
CA SER A 579 -5.48 -25.09 -1.30
C SER A 579 -4.31 -25.69 -2.08
N SER A 580 -4.51 -26.84 -2.73
CA SER A 580 -3.49 -27.51 -3.54
C SER A 580 -3.10 -26.75 -4.82
N THR A 581 -3.88 -25.74 -5.22
CA THR A 581 -3.53 -24.85 -6.34
C THR A 581 -2.53 -23.74 -5.96
N THR A 582 -2.26 -23.56 -4.67
CA THR A 582 -1.36 -22.51 -4.17
C THR A 582 0.11 -22.97 -4.20
N LYS A 583 1.05 -22.02 -4.20
CA LYS A 583 2.49 -22.32 -4.39
C LYS A 583 3.14 -23.03 -3.18
N SER A 584 2.49 -23.05 -2.02
CA SER A 584 3.03 -23.66 -0.81
C SER A 584 2.22 -24.93 -0.46
N PRO A 585 2.80 -26.14 -0.61
CA PRO A 585 2.10 -27.38 -0.33
C PRO A 585 1.80 -27.63 1.17
N GLN A 586 2.18 -26.70 2.06
CA GLN A 586 2.04 -26.83 3.51
C GLN A 586 0.94 -25.95 4.13
N HIS A 587 0.23 -25.12 3.35
CA HIS A 587 -0.78 -24.21 3.88
C HIS A 587 -2.19 -24.59 3.41
N THR A 588 -2.96 -25.25 4.27
CA THR A 588 -4.40 -25.42 4.06
C THR A 588 -5.08 -24.06 4.25
N LEU A 589 -5.78 -23.58 3.23
CA LEU A 589 -6.50 -22.31 3.30
C LEU A 589 -7.64 -22.41 4.33
N SER A 590 -7.76 -21.38 5.14
CA SER A 590 -8.77 -21.22 6.17
C SER A 590 -9.83 -20.20 5.75
N GLN A 591 -10.93 -20.11 6.50
CA GLN A 591 -11.98 -19.11 6.28
C GLN A 591 -11.44 -17.67 6.17
N ARG A 592 -10.33 -17.35 6.86
CA ARG A 592 -9.72 -16.00 6.86
C ARG A 592 -9.04 -15.63 5.54
N ASP A 593 -8.62 -16.64 4.79
CA ASP A 593 -7.89 -16.51 3.53
C ASP A 593 -8.85 -16.30 2.35
N PHE A 594 -10.14 -16.59 2.55
CA PHE A 594 -11.21 -16.31 1.60
C PHE A 594 -11.96 -15.03 1.98
N GLY A 595 -12.62 -14.40 1.00
CA GLY A 595 -13.47 -13.22 1.17
C GLY A 595 -14.80 -13.50 1.89
N VAL A 596 -14.76 -14.20 3.03
CA VAL A 596 -15.94 -14.57 3.81
C VAL A 596 -16.43 -13.38 4.64
N ILE A 597 -17.74 -13.12 4.61
CA ILE A 597 -18.38 -12.01 5.33
C ILE A 597 -19.45 -12.54 6.29
N ILE A 598 -19.92 -11.69 7.21
CA ILE A 598 -21.08 -11.97 8.06
C ILE A 598 -22.04 -10.77 7.96
N MET A 599 -23.28 -11.03 7.56
CA MET A 599 -24.34 -10.01 7.48
C MET A 599 -25.04 -9.82 8.84
N GLY A 600 -25.63 -8.65 9.12
CA GLY A 600 -26.42 -8.41 10.34
C GLY A 600 -25.64 -8.06 11.62
N ASN A 601 -24.30 -8.04 11.59
CA ASN A 601 -23.48 -7.74 12.77
C ASN A 601 -23.19 -6.22 12.91
N SER A 602 -24.23 -5.42 13.18
CA SER A 602 -24.09 -3.98 13.46
C SER A 602 -23.66 -3.67 14.91
N HIS A 603 -23.59 -4.70 15.78
CA HIS A 603 -23.20 -4.53 17.18
C HIS A 603 -22.20 -5.58 17.65
N GLY A 604 -20.92 -5.18 17.77
CA GLY A 604 -19.97 -5.81 18.69
C GLY A 604 -18.87 -6.67 18.06
N ASN A 605 -17.80 -6.01 17.62
CA ASN A 605 -16.45 -6.57 17.79
C ASN A 605 -15.48 -5.47 18.24
N ARG A 606 -15.57 -5.14 19.52
CA ARG A 606 -14.52 -4.42 20.26
C ARG A 606 -13.29 -5.33 20.35
N ARG A 607 -12.25 -5.01 19.57
CA ARG A 607 -10.80 -5.04 19.87
C ARG A 607 -9.98 -5.38 18.61
N SER A 608 -9.61 -4.35 17.86
CA SER A 608 -8.33 -4.34 17.14
C SER A 608 -7.90 -2.88 16.95
N SER A 609 -6.88 -2.45 17.69
CA SER A 609 -6.46 -1.05 17.76
C SER A 609 -5.31 -0.69 16.80
N ARG A 610 -5.14 -1.43 15.69
CA ARG A 610 -4.06 -1.16 14.73
C ARG A 610 -4.46 -1.53 13.29
N ARG A 611 -5.18 -0.63 12.62
CA ARG A 611 -5.07 -0.42 11.16
C ARG A 611 -5.38 1.05 10.86
N PRO A 612 -4.72 1.67 9.87
CA PRO A 612 -4.96 3.07 9.53
C PRO A 612 -6.38 3.21 8.98
N GLN A 613 -7.15 4.16 9.53
CA GLN A 613 -8.45 4.55 9.01
C GLN A 613 -8.22 5.21 7.65
N SER A 614 -8.58 4.51 6.57
CA SER A 614 -9.18 5.18 5.41
C SER A 614 -10.49 5.82 5.89
N THR A 615 -10.66 7.08 5.52
CA THR A 615 -11.82 7.94 5.79
C THR A 615 -13.14 7.19 5.64
N LEU A 616 -13.86 7.03 6.74
CA LEU A 616 -15.25 6.57 6.75
C LEU A 616 -16.10 7.80 7.07
N GLU A 617 -16.59 8.47 6.04
CA GLU A 617 -17.84 9.20 6.17
C GLU A 617 -18.95 8.17 6.41
N PRO A 618 -19.92 8.43 7.31
CA PRO A 618 -21.10 7.59 7.45
C PRO A 618 -22.02 7.87 6.25
N SER A 619 -21.66 7.36 5.07
CA SER A 619 -22.58 7.35 3.94
C SER A 619 -23.70 6.38 4.25
N THR A 620 -24.94 6.85 4.14
CA THR A 620 -26.19 6.08 4.22
C THR A 620 -26.37 5.07 3.07
N LYS A 621 -25.30 4.64 2.41
CA LYS A 621 -25.34 3.65 1.33
C LYS A 621 -25.51 2.25 1.92
N SER A 622 -26.52 1.56 1.43
CA SER A 622 -26.82 0.16 1.76
C SER A 622 -25.56 -0.70 1.72
N SER A 623 -25.26 -1.41 2.79
CA SER A 623 -24.05 -2.19 2.95
C SER A 623 -24.20 -3.55 2.27
N ARG A 624 -24.08 -3.55 0.93
CA ARG A 624 -24.12 -4.73 0.08
C ARG A 624 -23.09 -5.77 0.54
N PRO A 625 -23.39 -7.08 0.44
CA PRO A 625 -22.44 -8.15 0.74
C PRO A 625 -21.07 -7.95 0.07
N THR A 626 -21.08 -7.52 -1.20
CA THR A 626 -19.86 -7.37 -2.01
C THR A 626 -18.94 -6.26 -1.50
N ASP A 627 -19.49 -5.17 -0.95
CA ASP A 627 -18.70 -4.06 -0.41
C ASP A 627 -18.02 -4.41 0.93
N LYS A 628 -18.51 -5.43 1.64
CA LYS A 628 -17.90 -5.94 2.87
C LYS A 628 -16.76 -6.93 2.62
N ARG A 629 -16.54 -7.35 1.37
CA ARG A 629 -15.50 -8.32 1.01
C ARG A 629 -14.12 -7.69 1.13
N LYS A 630 -13.14 -8.51 1.49
CA LYS A 630 -11.73 -8.12 1.34
C LYS A 630 -11.39 -7.94 -0.15
N PRO A 631 -10.52 -6.98 -0.51
CA PRO A 631 -10.05 -6.80 -1.88
C PRO A 631 -9.46 -8.09 -2.47
N LEU A 632 -9.61 -8.29 -3.79
CA LEU A 632 -9.15 -9.48 -4.53
C LEU A 632 -7.64 -9.75 -4.38
N SER A 633 -6.83 -8.74 -4.04
CA SER A 633 -5.40 -8.89 -3.81
C SER A 633 -5.04 -9.46 -2.43
N GLU A 634 -5.96 -9.36 -1.45
CA GLU A 634 -5.78 -9.81 -0.07
C GLU A 634 -6.44 -11.17 0.22
N CYS A 635 -7.24 -11.71 -0.71
CA CYS A 635 -7.97 -12.97 -0.55
C CYS A 635 -7.69 -13.96 -1.68
N SER A 636 -7.88 -15.25 -1.41
CA SER A 636 -7.81 -16.31 -2.40
C SER A 636 -9.12 -16.40 -3.17
N THR A 637 -9.02 -16.77 -4.46
CA THR A 637 -10.16 -17.05 -5.33
C THR A 637 -10.95 -18.25 -4.79
N PHE A 638 -12.27 -18.12 -4.79
CA PHE A 638 -13.18 -19.18 -4.39
C PHE A 638 -14.06 -19.63 -5.55
N ILE A 639 -14.03 -20.93 -5.84
CA ILE A 639 -14.87 -21.57 -6.86
C ILE A 639 -15.77 -22.57 -6.14
N CYS A 640 -17.08 -22.38 -6.24
CA CYS A 640 -18.02 -23.17 -5.46
C CYS A 640 -18.17 -24.62 -5.94
N ALA A 641 -18.80 -25.41 -5.09
CA ALA A 641 -19.05 -26.83 -5.28
C ALA A 641 -19.70 -27.19 -6.61
N TRP A 642 -20.73 -26.43 -7.01
CA TRP A 642 -21.43 -26.64 -8.29
C TRP A 642 -20.52 -26.36 -9.48
N CYS A 643 -19.78 -25.26 -9.46
CA CYS A 643 -18.84 -24.94 -10.53
C CYS A 643 -17.77 -26.01 -10.68
N ILE A 644 -17.20 -26.52 -9.58
CA ILE A 644 -16.18 -27.57 -9.67
C ILE A 644 -16.77 -28.88 -10.21
N ARG A 645 -18.01 -29.22 -9.84
CA ARG A 645 -18.71 -30.38 -10.41
C ARG A 645 -18.98 -30.20 -11.91
N ASP A 646 -19.35 -29.01 -12.37
CA ASP A 646 -19.55 -28.75 -13.79
C ASP A 646 -18.23 -28.91 -14.57
N LEU A 647 -17.10 -28.46 -14.00
CA LEU A 647 -15.76 -28.73 -14.55
C LEU A 647 -15.44 -30.24 -14.58
N GLU A 648 -15.83 -30.99 -13.55
CA GLU A 648 -15.68 -32.45 -13.52
C GLU A 648 -16.50 -33.13 -14.63
N LEU A 649 -17.76 -32.71 -14.83
CA LEU A 649 -18.62 -33.23 -15.90
C LEU A 649 -18.04 -32.96 -17.29
N GLU A 650 -17.50 -31.76 -17.52
CA GLU A 650 -16.78 -31.44 -18.75
C GLU A 650 -15.60 -32.40 -18.99
N LEU A 651 -14.80 -32.67 -17.95
CA LEU A 651 -13.67 -33.60 -18.05
C LEU A 651 -14.14 -35.03 -18.32
N ARG A 652 -15.19 -35.49 -17.64
CA ARG A 652 -15.77 -36.83 -17.86
C ARG A 652 -16.27 -37.01 -19.30
N ASN A 653 -16.87 -35.97 -19.89
CA ASN A 653 -17.29 -35.98 -21.29
C ASN A 653 -16.12 -36.12 -22.27
N ILE A 654 -14.94 -35.59 -21.91
CA ILE A 654 -13.70 -35.69 -22.71
C ILE A 654 -12.93 -36.99 -22.41
N PHE A 655 -13.13 -37.59 -21.24
CA PHE A 655 -12.42 -38.79 -20.78
C PHE A 655 -12.57 -39.98 -21.71
N VAL A 656 -13.79 -40.32 -22.11
CA VAL A 656 -14.06 -41.49 -22.97
C VAL A 656 -13.41 -41.34 -24.36
N PRO A 657 -13.54 -40.20 -25.07
CA PRO A 657 -12.78 -39.95 -26.29
C PRO A 657 -11.26 -40.10 -26.12
N GLU A 658 -10.67 -39.54 -25.06
CA GLU A 658 -9.23 -39.59 -24.81
C GLU A 658 -8.75 -41.03 -24.55
N LEU A 659 -9.51 -41.79 -23.75
CA LEU A 659 -9.22 -43.21 -23.50
C LEU A 659 -9.23 -44.03 -24.80
N LYS A 660 -10.19 -43.79 -25.70
CA LYS A 660 -10.23 -44.43 -27.02
C LYS A 660 -8.97 -44.14 -27.83
N ILE A 661 -8.50 -42.90 -27.83
CA ILE A 661 -7.27 -42.49 -28.54
C ILE A 661 -6.05 -43.20 -27.94
N ILE A 662 -5.93 -43.24 -26.61
CA ILE A 662 -4.83 -43.91 -25.91
C ILE A 662 -4.80 -45.40 -26.25
N ARG A 663 -5.95 -46.08 -26.20
CA ARG A 663 -6.07 -47.52 -26.54
C ARG A 663 -5.77 -47.79 -28.01
N ALA A 664 -6.27 -46.96 -28.94
CA ALA A 664 -5.94 -47.07 -30.36
C ALA A 664 -4.43 -46.92 -30.62
N LYS A 665 -3.77 -45.97 -29.93
CA LYS A 665 -2.31 -45.78 -30.00
C LYS A 665 -1.55 -46.98 -29.44
N GLN A 666 -1.97 -47.54 -28.31
CA GLN A 666 -1.37 -48.74 -27.72
C GLN A 666 -1.49 -49.95 -28.66
N ARG A 667 -2.68 -50.16 -29.24
CA ARG A 667 -2.92 -51.22 -30.24
C ARG A 667 -2.00 -51.07 -31.45
N LYS A 668 -1.93 -49.87 -32.04
CA LYS A 668 -1.03 -49.58 -33.17
C LYS A 668 0.44 -49.84 -32.81
N GLN A 669 0.88 -49.46 -31.62
CA GLN A 669 2.25 -49.74 -31.15
C GLN A 669 2.52 -51.24 -30.97
N GLN A 670 1.53 -52.00 -30.47
CA GLN A 670 1.64 -53.44 -30.35
C GLN A 670 1.72 -54.11 -31.73
N GLU A 671 0.86 -53.72 -32.66
CA GLU A 671 0.89 -54.18 -34.06
C GLU A 671 2.24 -53.85 -34.73
N ASP A 672 2.78 -52.65 -34.53
CA ASP A 672 4.10 -52.27 -35.04
C ASP A 672 5.23 -53.10 -34.42
N ARG A 673 5.15 -53.40 -33.12
CA ARG A 673 6.12 -54.29 -32.43
C ARG A 673 6.03 -55.71 -32.97
N GLU A 674 4.83 -56.23 -33.19
CA GLU A 674 4.61 -57.55 -33.78
C GLU A 674 5.08 -57.62 -35.23
N ARG A 675 4.79 -56.60 -36.05
CA ARG A 675 5.33 -56.48 -37.42
C ARG A 675 6.85 -56.48 -37.42
N ARG A 676 7.48 -55.71 -36.52
CA ARG A 676 8.95 -55.72 -36.36
C ARG A 676 9.49 -57.07 -35.91
N LYS A 677 8.77 -57.79 -35.03
CA LYS A 677 9.16 -59.14 -34.59
C LYS A 677 9.06 -60.15 -35.73
N LYS A 678 7.95 -60.13 -36.49
CA LYS A 678 7.74 -60.98 -37.68
C LYS A 678 8.80 -60.72 -38.76
N MET A 679 9.12 -59.45 -39.07
CA MET A 679 10.19 -59.12 -40.01
C MET A 679 11.56 -59.60 -39.53
N LYS A 680 11.87 -59.52 -38.23
CA LYS A 680 13.12 -60.06 -37.67
C LYS A 680 13.18 -61.60 -37.76
N GLU A 681 12.06 -62.27 -37.50
CA GLU A 681 11.97 -63.74 -37.57
C GLU A 681 12.05 -64.23 -39.03
N GLU A 682 11.39 -63.54 -39.97
CA GLU A 682 11.47 -63.82 -41.40
C GLU A 682 12.88 -63.54 -41.95
N LYS A 683 13.53 -62.44 -41.54
CA LYS A 683 14.94 -62.17 -41.89
C LYS A 683 15.87 -63.26 -41.37
N LYS A 684 15.69 -63.71 -40.13
CA LYS A 684 16.48 -64.82 -39.55
C LYS A 684 16.26 -66.12 -40.33
N ARG A 685 15.02 -66.41 -40.75
CA ARG A 685 14.68 -67.58 -41.57
C ARG A 685 15.33 -67.52 -42.96
N LEU A 686 15.39 -66.33 -43.57
CA LEU A 686 16.07 -66.11 -44.86
C LEU A 686 17.60 -66.25 -44.74
N GLU A 687 18.20 -65.74 -43.66
CA GLU A 687 19.63 -65.92 -43.36
C GLU A 687 19.99 -67.40 -43.13
N GLU A 688 19.15 -68.17 -42.42
CA GLU A 688 19.35 -69.61 -42.25
C GLU A 688 19.23 -70.38 -43.57
N LEU A 689 18.34 -69.96 -44.48
CA LEU A 689 18.24 -70.52 -45.84
C LEU A 689 19.44 -70.15 -46.72
N ALA A 690 19.96 -68.93 -46.62
CA ALA A 690 21.18 -68.50 -47.32
C ALA A 690 22.41 -69.26 -46.82
N LYS A 691 22.54 -69.42 -45.49
CA LYS A 691 23.62 -70.21 -44.87
C LYS A 691 23.56 -71.69 -45.26
N LYS A 692 22.35 -72.25 -45.43
CA LYS A 692 22.19 -73.60 -45.99
C LYS A 692 22.59 -73.68 -47.47
N ARG A 693 22.38 -72.63 -48.26
CA ARG A 693 22.84 -72.56 -49.66
C ARG A 693 24.37 -72.50 -49.77
N GLU A 694 25.04 -71.69 -48.97
CA GLU A 694 26.51 -71.64 -48.92
C GLU A 694 27.14 -72.98 -48.50
N LEU A 695 26.50 -73.71 -47.56
CA LEU A 695 26.94 -75.06 -47.19
C LEU A 695 26.69 -76.12 -48.29
N THR A 696 25.76 -75.89 -49.22
CA THR A 696 25.56 -76.76 -50.40
C THR A 696 26.43 -76.36 -51.60
N GLU A 697 26.98 -75.14 -51.64
CA GLU A 697 27.91 -74.69 -52.70
C GLU A 697 29.40 -74.99 -52.39
N SER A 698 29.72 -75.48 -51.19
CA SER A 698 31.11 -75.80 -50.80
C SER A 698 31.61 -77.19 -51.22
N VAL A 699 30.99 -77.85 -52.20
CA VAL A 699 31.52 -79.07 -52.85
C VAL A 699 31.55 -78.90 -54.37
N SER A 700 32.46 -78.06 -54.88
CA SER A 700 33.22 -78.25 -56.13
C SER A 700 34.25 -77.12 -56.35
N PRO A 701 35.40 -77.37 -57.01
CA PRO A 701 36.59 -76.51 -56.95
C PRO A 701 36.60 -75.39 -58.02
N PRO A 702 37.60 -74.47 -57.96
CA PRO A 702 37.51 -73.11 -58.49
C PRO A 702 37.84 -73.04 -60.00
N VAL A 703 37.26 -72.04 -60.68
CA VAL A 703 37.72 -71.63 -62.01
C VAL A 703 37.96 -70.12 -62.04
N PHE A 704 39.23 -69.79 -62.23
CA PHE A 704 39.77 -68.52 -62.68
C PHE A 704 39.16 -68.09 -64.03
N ASN A 705 38.74 -66.82 -64.19
CA ASN A 705 39.16 -65.98 -65.31
C ASN A 705 38.70 -64.51 -65.21
N ASN A 706 39.69 -63.64 -64.98
CA ASN A 706 40.07 -62.44 -65.74
C ASN A 706 39.06 -61.72 -66.67
N ALA A 707 39.03 -60.38 -66.50
CA ALA A 707 39.36 -59.31 -67.48
C ALA A 707 38.29 -58.24 -67.79
N PHE A 708 38.56 -57.02 -67.27
CA PHE A 708 38.41 -55.66 -67.88
C PHE A 708 37.01 -55.11 -68.25
N ALA A 709 36.66 -53.82 -68.14
CA ALA A 709 37.31 -52.58 -67.67
C ALA A 709 36.27 -51.45 -67.45
N ASN A 710 36.67 -50.43 -66.67
CA ASN A 710 36.26 -49.00 -66.70
C ASN A 710 34.85 -48.61 -66.20
N MET A 711 34.62 -47.49 -65.48
CA MET A 711 35.46 -46.35 -65.13
C MET A 711 34.84 -45.53 -63.97
N SER A 712 35.69 -44.92 -63.13
CA SER A 712 35.57 -43.63 -62.40
C SER A 712 34.34 -43.35 -61.49
N SER A 713 34.44 -42.77 -60.29
CA SER A 713 35.54 -42.07 -59.60
C SER A 713 35.12 -41.73 -58.16
N SER A 714 36.04 -41.92 -57.20
CA SER A 714 36.40 -41.05 -56.03
C SER A 714 35.28 -40.55 -55.07
N THR A 715 35.42 -40.53 -53.75
CA THR A 715 36.61 -40.39 -52.89
C THR A 715 36.25 -40.77 -51.44
N THR A 716 37.07 -41.59 -50.79
CA THR A 716 37.19 -41.74 -49.31
C THR A 716 38.21 -40.71 -48.78
N PRO A 717 38.28 -40.37 -47.47
CA PRO A 717 38.99 -41.23 -46.49
C PRO A 717 38.26 -41.34 -45.12
N ASN A 718 38.24 -42.53 -44.48
CA ASN A 718 39.27 -43.16 -43.62
C ASN A 718 39.45 -42.48 -42.24
N ILE A 719 39.09 -43.16 -41.15
CA ILE A 719 39.99 -43.85 -40.16
C ILE A 719 40.15 -43.00 -38.88
N ALA A 720 40.12 -43.51 -37.65
CA ALA A 720 39.79 -44.81 -37.08
C ALA A 720 39.66 -44.67 -35.54
N ALA A 721 39.21 -45.78 -34.92
CA ALA A 721 39.43 -46.31 -33.57
C ALA A 721 40.42 -45.55 -32.65
N TYR A 722 40.29 -45.52 -31.32
CA TYR A 722 39.91 -46.51 -30.30
C TYR A 722 39.13 -45.77 -29.17
N GLU A 723 38.53 -46.31 -28.11
CA GLU A 723 38.88 -47.43 -27.24
C GLU A 723 37.73 -47.74 -26.25
N LYS A 724 37.77 -48.93 -25.67
CA LYS A 724 36.84 -49.52 -24.69
C LYS A 724 36.70 -48.71 -23.40
N THR A 725 35.52 -48.77 -22.78
CA THR A 725 35.37 -49.07 -21.34
C THR A 725 33.94 -49.52 -21.03
N ASN A 726 33.83 -50.59 -20.23
CA ASN A 726 32.60 -51.11 -19.63
C ASN A 726 31.95 -50.06 -18.70
N PRO A 727 30.65 -50.23 -18.37
CA PRO A 727 30.38 -50.78 -17.05
C PRO A 727 29.22 -51.80 -17.00
N ALA A 728 29.35 -52.75 -16.08
CA ALA A 728 28.24 -53.45 -15.47
C ALA A 728 28.12 -52.97 -14.01
N ILE A 729 26.92 -52.66 -13.54
CA ILE A 729 26.29 -53.12 -12.28
C ILE A 729 24.85 -52.56 -12.21
N ASN A 730 24.00 -53.39 -11.62
CA ASN A 730 22.53 -53.50 -11.61
C ASN A 730 21.61 -52.26 -11.42
N PRO A 731 20.32 -52.42 -11.80
CA PRO A 731 19.26 -51.43 -11.68
C PRO A 731 18.54 -51.49 -10.33
N ALA A 732 18.02 -50.35 -9.89
CA ALA A 732 16.86 -50.28 -8.98
C ALA A 732 15.74 -49.50 -9.72
N PRO A 733 14.47 -49.95 -9.66
CA PRO A 733 13.41 -49.42 -10.51
C PRO A 733 12.81 -48.16 -9.88
N ASN A 734 12.65 -47.09 -10.66
CA ASN A 734 11.62 -46.11 -10.37
C ASN A 734 10.84 -45.82 -11.65
N VAL A 735 9.61 -46.31 -11.67
CA VAL A 735 8.60 -46.10 -12.71
C VAL A 735 7.69 -45.00 -12.17
N ASN A 736 7.74 -43.81 -12.79
CA ASN A 736 6.59 -42.93 -13.06
C ASN A 736 7.06 -41.50 -13.39
N ALA A 737 6.72 -41.05 -14.59
CA ALA A 737 6.33 -39.68 -14.96
C ALA A 737 6.67 -39.41 -16.43
N ALA A 738 5.73 -39.66 -17.32
CA ALA A 738 5.70 -39.05 -18.65
C ALA A 738 4.33 -38.41 -18.83
N HIS A 739 4.21 -37.13 -18.46
CA HIS A 739 3.04 -36.32 -18.76
C HIS A 739 3.16 -35.73 -20.17
N PRO A 740 2.17 -35.88 -21.07
CA PRO A 740 2.07 -35.06 -22.26
C PRO A 740 1.45 -33.69 -21.92
N ILE A 741 2.02 -32.63 -22.46
CA ILE A 741 1.48 -31.26 -22.44
C ILE A 741 0.31 -31.19 -23.43
N ILE A 742 -0.88 -30.79 -22.97
CA ILE A 742 -2.05 -30.54 -23.82
C ILE A 742 -2.02 -29.08 -24.30
N THR A 743 -1.99 -28.89 -25.62
CA THR A 743 -2.16 -27.61 -26.30
C THR A 743 -3.63 -27.45 -26.68
N TYR A 744 -4.31 -26.42 -26.18
CA TYR A 744 -5.69 -26.11 -26.56
C TYR A 744 -5.73 -25.26 -27.83
N SER A 745 -6.43 -25.73 -28.87
CA SER A 745 -6.88 -24.93 -30.01
C SER A 745 -8.36 -24.57 -29.81
N GLN A 746 -8.66 -23.29 -29.55
CA GLN A 746 -10.04 -22.80 -29.57
C GLN A 746 -10.45 -22.53 -31.03
N GLN A 747 -11.49 -23.21 -31.51
CA GLN A 747 -12.25 -22.80 -32.69
C GLN A 747 -13.56 -22.19 -32.21
N THR A 748 -13.71 -20.88 -32.38
CA THR A 748 -14.99 -20.20 -32.23
C THR A 748 -15.70 -20.19 -33.59
N GLY A 749 -16.90 -20.78 -33.63
CA GLY A 749 -17.77 -20.75 -34.80
C GLY A 749 -18.63 -19.51 -34.82
N SER A 750 -18.43 -18.63 -35.80
CA SER A 750 -19.29 -17.47 -36.07
C SER A 750 -20.24 -17.78 -37.23
N LYS A 751 -21.54 -17.59 -37.00
CA LYS A 751 -22.60 -17.66 -38.02
C LYS A 751 -22.44 -16.52 -39.04
N THR A 752 -22.65 -16.87 -40.30
CA THR A 752 -22.64 -16.01 -41.50
C THR A 752 -24.00 -15.34 -41.74
N VAL A 753 -24.01 -14.05 -42.09
CA VAL A 753 -25.07 -13.35 -42.86
C VAL A 753 -24.38 -12.33 -43.79
N PRO A 754 -24.85 -12.11 -45.05
CA PRO A 754 -24.00 -11.66 -46.15
C PRO A 754 -23.96 -10.14 -46.38
N GLN A 755 -22.93 -9.74 -47.13
CA GLN A 755 -22.51 -8.38 -47.45
C GLN A 755 -23.01 -7.92 -48.83
N ALA A 756 -23.24 -6.60 -49.00
CA ALA A 756 -23.13 -5.83 -50.25
C ALA A 756 -22.90 -4.32 -49.91
N PRO A 757 -22.48 -3.44 -50.84
CA PRO A 757 -21.11 -3.27 -51.35
C PRO A 757 -20.51 -1.84 -51.18
N GLN A 758 -19.18 -1.74 -51.37
CA GLN A 758 -18.22 -0.62 -51.66
C GLN A 758 -18.77 0.81 -51.95
N ALA A 759 -18.14 1.97 -51.68
CA ALA A 759 -16.75 2.50 -51.50
C ALA A 759 -16.84 3.96 -50.90
N PRO A 760 -15.81 4.87 -50.86
CA PRO A 760 -14.36 4.76 -51.09
C PRO A 760 -13.46 5.47 -50.02
N GLN A 761 -12.15 5.37 -50.28
CA GLN A 761 -10.94 5.74 -49.54
C GLN A 761 -10.75 7.22 -49.15
N THR A 762 -10.08 7.45 -48.02
CA THR A 762 -9.14 8.58 -47.82
C THR A 762 -7.99 8.26 -46.84
N SER A 763 -6.76 8.40 -47.34
CA SER A 763 -5.54 8.95 -46.69
C SER A 763 -4.87 8.22 -45.50
N GLN A 764 -3.87 7.38 -45.79
CA GLN A 764 -2.77 7.03 -44.87
C GLN A 764 -1.57 7.97 -45.08
N ALA A 765 -1.06 8.60 -44.02
CA ALA A 765 0.34 9.03 -43.93
C ALA A 765 0.79 9.23 -42.46
N SER A 766 2.01 8.76 -42.18
CA SER A 766 2.96 9.08 -41.07
C SER A 766 2.62 8.73 -39.60
N ILE A 767 3.00 7.53 -39.14
CA ILE A 767 3.27 7.24 -37.70
C ILE A 767 4.59 6.44 -37.47
N GLN A 768 5.29 6.01 -38.53
CA GLN A 768 6.34 4.99 -38.40
C GLN A 768 7.68 5.38 -37.72
N PRO A 769 8.14 6.66 -37.66
CA PRO A 769 9.44 6.96 -37.02
C PRO A 769 9.39 7.01 -35.48
N GLN A 770 8.23 7.22 -34.86
CA GLN A 770 8.15 7.57 -33.43
C GLN A 770 8.19 6.34 -32.50
N GLN A 771 7.69 5.19 -32.96
CA GLN A 771 7.74 3.94 -32.18
C GLN A 771 9.16 3.35 -32.08
N GLN A 772 10.02 3.57 -33.07
CA GLN A 772 11.36 2.99 -33.07
C GLN A 772 12.32 3.73 -32.12
N GLN A 773 12.10 5.04 -31.91
CA GLN A 773 12.88 5.84 -30.97
C GLN A 773 12.51 5.54 -29.51
N GLN A 774 11.23 5.26 -29.24
CA GLN A 774 10.75 4.93 -27.90
C GLN A 774 11.23 3.55 -27.43
N GLN A 775 11.36 2.58 -28.35
CA GLN A 775 11.95 1.27 -28.04
C GLN A 775 13.45 1.33 -27.74
N GLN A 776 14.22 2.21 -28.41
CA GLN A 776 15.64 2.37 -28.10
C GLN A 776 15.89 3.03 -26.74
N GLN A 777 15.04 3.98 -26.33
CA GLN A 777 15.15 4.60 -25.00
C GLN A 777 14.82 3.60 -23.86
N GLN A 778 13.84 2.73 -24.04
CA GLN A 778 13.54 1.68 -23.05
C GLN A 778 14.68 0.65 -22.90
N GLN A 779 15.37 0.30 -23.99
CA GLN A 779 16.53 -0.61 -23.90
C GLN A 779 17.72 0.03 -23.18
N GLN A 780 17.97 1.33 -23.36
CA GLN A 780 19.03 2.02 -22.62
C GLN A 780 18.75 2.14 -21.12
N GLN A 781 17.50 2.38 -20.72
CA GLN A 781 17.13 2.41 -19.30
C GLN A 781 17.27 1.04 -18.62
N GLN A 782 16.94 -0.06 -19.30
CA GLN A 782 17.13 -1.40 -18.74
C GLN A 782 18.61 -1.78 -18.60
N GLN A 783 19.50 -1.33 -19.50
CA GLN A 783 20.93 -1.56 -19.35
C GLN A 783 21.56 -0.75 -18.21
N GLN A 784 21.10 0.49 -17.95
CA GLN A 784 21.59 1.27 -16.81
C GLN A 784 21.14 0.69 -15.45
N GLN A 785 19.93 0.13 -15.35
CA GLN A 785 19.49 -0.52 -14.10
C GLN A 785 20.26 -1.82 -13.81
N GLN A 786 20.67 -2.58 -14.83
CA GLN A 786 21.49 -3.77 -14.60
C GLN A 786 22.94 -3.46 -14.19
N GLN A 787 23.50 -2.32 -14.60
CA GLN A 787 24.85 -1.91 -14.16
C GLN A 787 24.86 -1.40 -12.71
N GLN A 788 23.78 -0.77 -12.23
CA GLN A 788 23.70 -0.33 -10.82
C GLN A 788 23.53 -1.49 -9.82
N GLN A 789 22.96 -2.62 -10.23
CA GLN A 789 22.85 -3.80 -9.34
C GLN A 789 24.16 -4.58 -9.17
N GLN A 790 25.19 -4.33 -9.98
CA GLN A 790 26.49 -5.02 -9.87
C GLN A 790 27.55 -4.25 -9.03
N GLN A 791 27.24 -3.07 -8.49
CA GLN A 791 28.22 -2.25 -7.74
C GLN A 791 27.81 -1.91 -6.30
N GLN A 792 27.11 -2.80 -5.58
CA GLN A 792 26.99 -2.64 -4.12
C GLN A 792 28.14 -3.35 -3.39
N PRO A 793 28.97 -2.63 -2.60
CA PRO A 793 29.93 -3.24 -1.70
C PRO A 793 29.21 -3.82 -0.46
N LEU A 794 29.63 -5.02 -0.06
CA LEU A 794 29.23 -5.69 1.18
C LEU A 794 29.69 -4.87 2.41
N HIS A 795 28.75 -4.28 3.16
CA HIS A 795 29.00 -3.77 4.52
C HIS A 795 28.60 -4.82 5.59
N PRO A 796 29.30 -4.85 6.73
CA PRO A 796 29.18 -5.91 7.73
C PRO A 796 27.94 -5.75 8.62
N LYS A 797 27.43 -6.89 9.10
CA LYS A 797 26.31 -7.02 10.03
C LYS A 797 26.60 -6.31 11.36
N GLU A 798 25.81 -5.29 11.69
CA GLU A 798 25.69 -4.78 13.06
C GLU A 798 24.75 -5.68 13.87
N GLN A 799 25.23 -6.07 15.05
CA GLN A 799 24.50 -6.88 16.03
C GLN A 799 23.50 -6.01 16.79
N ASN A 800 22.21 -6.30 16.62
CA ASN A 800 21.15 -5.73 17.46
C ASN A 800 21.19 -6.36 18.87
N PHE A 801 21.55 -5.57 19.88
CA PHE A 801 21.34 -5.93 21.28
C PHE A 801 19.87 -5.68 21.65
N HIS A 802 19.17 -6.77 22.01
CA HIS A 802 17.79 -6.75 22.49
C HIS A 802 17.80 -6.61 24.02
N PHE A 803 17.37 -5.47 24.55
CA PHE A 803 17.12 -5.31 25.99
C PHE A 803 15.66 -5.67 26.31
N GLN A 804 15.47 -6.77 27.03
CA GLN A 804 14.23 -7.11 27.71
C GLN A 804 14.17 -6.38 29.06
N PHE A 805 13.13 -5.58 29.27
CA PHE A 805 12.78 -5.08 30.61
C PHE A 805 11.96 -6.14 31.35
N PRO A 806 12.23 -6.40 32.66
CA PRO A 806 11.39 -7.25 33.48
C PRO A 806 10.12 -6.51 33.94
N PRO A 807 9.05 -7.24 34.32
CA PRO A 807 7.81 -6.65 34.77
C PRO A 807 7.94 -6.14 36.21
N THR A 808 7.46 -4.92 36.47
CA THR A 808 7.22 -4.40 37.81
C THR A 808 5.84 -4.85 38.30
N ASN A 809 5.81 -5.50 39.46
CA ASN A 809 4.62 -5.61 40.31
C ASN A 809 4.26 -4.25 40.91
#